data_AF-A0A2H6B460-F1
#
_entry.id   AF-A0A2H6B460-F1
#
_cell.length_a   1.000
_cell.length_b   1.000
_cell.length_c   1.000
_cell.angle_alpha   90.00
_cell.angle_beta   90.00
_cell.angle_gamma   90.00
#
_symmetry.space_group_name_H-M   'P 1'
#
loop_
_entity.id
_entity.type
_entity.pdbx_description
1 polymer ?
#
loop_
_entity_poly.entity_id
_entity_poly.type
_entity_poly.pdbx_seq_one_letter_code
_entity_poly.pdbx_strand_id
1 'polypeptide(L)'
;MRLRFPALLSSVLGLLLLSAGIARSDGRTIVLGFDGMDPELTETWMADGTLPNFARLARQGSYHRLPTTLPPQSPVAWASFVTGLAPGAHGLFDFLARNPLSYAPEYAIARSHPPQHAIDLFGWHLPLDAGTVESRRSGTPFWFAAVRRGLDATVLQVPTTWPPEAGGTVLSGMGVPDLLGTQGTWTIYATRPAPAGTEQGRWFTVTPVAGRIETRFEGPPHPLANPPDPLALPLAIEDAGAGRVRVELAGKRVELAPGSWSEWMELRFPFAGLFSLSGLVRLHLVQGFPDLLLYVSPIQPDPRDPVVALSHPDEYAAELAARIGLFHTIGMPEETSSLNAEVMSDAAWLEMVRTLTAERERLLLDTLERQKRGLIVMVFVQTDRVSHMFWRGLDRDHPRHADMAPEHREAIRSVYREADRILARVMAETTPEDRLIVLSDHGFANYRRSVHLNRWLVEEGFMATKPGQPASERLFSNVDWTRTRAYALGFNGIFLNLRGREALGIVRPEEVAELKQRIRQRLEALVDPVSGRRVVARVYDGAEAYPGPHGQTAPDLVVGYAPDYRASWQTALGGVPEGPVVVDNDRKWSGDHLIDPPAVPGVLFTSFPLPTPPAGIWEVGGLVRASLAAQYPELARPLLPAGELGLFDLPAPLLTAVDRGLAGLLPEGLRVVLWSSLAAVLSMLVYRLLSSQRRLQALRAEAAAVRRQLASFEGEFAALLPLLGRNLSLSLRQLALTFPPAVLAGLPVIFVLAFLSNAFDARLPQPGERVVVTVTAEAGRQLPPLVFEGAEVRELAPGRFELLWPPPGGQVAIRDSTGDPLALLPPAAPVRSLHPRAWWNAFIGNPAGYLPAPSEIATITLELPQPRILPFGPDWLAGWLVPTLTVMVVVSLALKRLWRLA
;
A
#
# COMPACT_ATOMS: atom_id res chain seq x y z
N MET A 1 6.44 -70.31 0.90
CA MET A 1 6.97 -69.29 -0.05
C MET A 1 6.85 -67.92 0.60
N ARG A 2 7.96 -67.40 1.17
CA ARG A 2 8.05 -66.06 1.77
C ARG A 2 8.75 -65.14 0.76
N LEU A 3 7.99 -64.32 0.04
CA LEU A 3 8.52 -63.36 -0.93
C LEU A 3 8.92 -62.06 -0.21
N ARG A 4 10.15 -61.64 -0.51
CA ARG A 4 10.91 -60.57 0.13
C ARG A 4 10.38 -59.18 -0.30
N PHE A 5 9.77 -58.46 0.64
CA PHE A 5 9.29 -57.08 0.50
C PHE A 5 10.32 -55.91 0.67
N PRO A 6 11.63 -56.09 0.97
CA PRO A 6 12.51 -54.94 1.22
C PRO A 6 13.25 -54.41 -0.02
N ALA A 7 13.08 -54.98 -1.21
CA ALA A 7 13.83 -54.52 -2.40
C ALA A 7 13.17 -53.32 -3.11
N LEU A 8 11.83 -53.22 -3.09
CA LEU A 8 11.12 -52.13 -3.79
C LEU A 8 11.19 -50.79 -3.03
N LEU A 9 11.29 -50.82 -1.70
CA LEU A 9 11.36 -49.61 -0.88
C LEU A 9 12.72 -48.91 -1.00
N SER A 10 13.80 -49.68 -1.17
CA SER A 10 15.15 -49.14 -1.39
C SER A 10 15.33 -48.52 -2.78
N SER A 11 14.61 -49.01 -3.79
CA SER A 11 14.61 -48.42 -5.15
C SER A 11 13.87 -47.09 -5.20
N VAL A 12 12.78 -46.93 -4.43
CA VAL A 12 12.04 -45.67 -4.32
C VAL A 12 12.80 -44.64 -3.49
N LEU A 13 13.48 -45.04 -2.41
CA LEU A 13 14.39 -44.15 -1.67
C LEU A 13 15.62 -43.74 -2.49
N GLY A 14 16.17 -44.64 -3.31
CA GLY A 14 17.31 -44.34 -4.19
C GLY A 14 16.97 -43.34 -5.29
N LEU A 15 15.75 -43.38 -5.84
CA LEU A 15 15.26 -42.39 -6.82
C LEU A 15 14.92 -41.02 -6.18
N LEU A 16 14.53 -40.99 -4.90
CA LEU A 16 14.36 -39.74 -4.13
C LEU A 16 15.70 -39.09 -3.72
N LEU A 17 16.78 -39.87 -3.66
CA LEU A 17 18.13 -39.38 -3.34
C LEU A 17 18.93 -38.95 -4.59
N LEU A 18 18.56 -39.42 -5.79
CA LEU A 18 19.15 -38.96 -7.05
C LEU A 18 18.60 -37.59 -7.53
N SER A 19 17.53 -37.08 -6.92
CA SER A 19 17.08 -35.68 -7.06
C SER A 19 17.81 -34.70 -6.12
N ALA A 20 18.73 -35.18 -5.27
CA ALA A 20 19.44 -34.37 -4.28
C ALA A 20 20.74 -33.72 -4.80
N GLY A 21 20.92 -33.64 -6.12
CA GLY A 21 22.10 -33.08 -6.77
C GLY A 21 21.95 -31.64 -7.29
N ILE A 22 20.87 -30.93 -6.97
CA ILE A 22 20.81 -29.48 -7.16
C ILE A 22 21.28 -28.88 -5.84
N ALA A 23 22.48 -28.28 -5.83
CA ALA A 23 22.95 -27.53 -4.68
C ALA A 23 21.89 -26.47 -4.33
N ARG A 24 21.23 -26.63 -3.18
CA ARG A 24 20.39 -25.57 -2.62
C ARG A 24 21.32 -24.38 -2.36
N SER A 25 21.04 -23.24 -2.98
CA SER A 25 21.73 -22.02 -2.54
C SER A 25 21.06 -21.55 -1.25
N ASP A 26 21.88 -21.40 -0.21
CA ASP A 26 21.44 -20.91 1.10
C ASP A 26 21.62 -19.38 1.22
N GLY A 27 22.16 -18.71 0.20
CA GLY A 27 22.37 -17.26 0.18
C GLY A 27 21.08 -16.48 -0.07
N ARG A 28 21.05 -15.22 0.32
CA ARG A 28 19.93 -14.26 0.19
C ARG A 28 20.24 -13.15 -0.83
N THR A 29 19.23 -12.43 -1.28
CA THR A 29 19.39 -11.16 -1.98
C THR A 29 19.07 -10.00 -1.04
N ILE A 30 20.01 -9.07 -0.86
CA ILE A 30 19.89 -7.88 -0.04
C ILE A 30 19.92 -6.66 -0.96
N VAL A 31 18.92 -5.79 -0.82
CA VAL A 31 18.84 -4.52 -1.52
C VAL A 31 18.88 -3.39 -0.50
N LEU A 32 19.85 -2.50 -0.65
CA LEU A 32 20.08 -1.35 0.22
C LEU A 32 19.92 -0.06 -0.59
N GLY A 33 18.93 0.75 -0.26
CA GLY A 33 18.74 2.07 -0.84
C GLY A 33 19.35 3.15 0.04
N PHE A 34 20.13 4.05 -0.56
CA PHE A 34 20.51 5.34 0.03
C PHE A 34 19.90 6.44 -0.84
N ASP A 35 18.70 6.90 -0.46
CA ASP A 35 17.91 7.89 -1.20
C ASP A 35 18.77 9.12 -1.53
N GLY A 36 18.73 9.59 -2.77
CA GLY A 36 19.47 10.79 -3.15
C GLY A 36 20.99 10.72 -3.10
N MET A 37 21.61 9.53 -3.04
CA MET A 37 23.06 9.41 -3.10
C MET A 37 23.59 9.80 -4.49
N ASP A 38 24.38 10.87 -4.53
CA ASP A 38 24.90 11.50 -5.73
C ASP A 38 26.14 10.78 -6.27
N PRO A 39 26.19 10.44 -7.57
CA PRO A 39 27.32 9.72 -8.15
C PRO A 39 28.61 10.54 -8.17
N GLU A 40 28.58 11.86 -8.37
CA GLU A 40 29.80 12.66 -8.43
C GLU A 40 30.46 12.78 -7.05
N LEU A 41 29.66 13.02 -6.01
CA LEU A 41 30.13 12.99 -4.63
C LEU A 41 30.63 11.60 -4.25
N THR A 42 29.92 10.54 -4.65
CA THR A 42 30.31 9.16 -4.38
C THR A 42 31.64 8.80 -5.04
N GLU A 43 31.81 9.09 -6.33
CA GLU A 43 33.04 8.86 -7.07
C GLU A 43 34.22 9.62 -6.45
N THR A 44 34.01 10.90 -6.12
CA THR A 44 35.01 11.76 -5.48
C THR A 44 35.47 11.18 -4.15
N TRP A 45 34.53 10.75 -3.32
CA TRP A 45 34.80 10.25 -1.97
C TRP A 45 35.23 8.79 -1.92
N MET A 46 34.96 8.00 -2.97
CA MET A 46 35.65 6.71 -3.17
C MET A 46 37.12 6.93 -3.53
N ALA A 47 37.41 7.90 -4.40
CA ALA A 47 38.77 8.17 -4.85
C ALA A 47 39.68 8.75 -3.75
N ASP A 48 39.13 9.58 -2.85
CA ASP A 48 39.89 10.18 -1.75
C ASP A 48 39.98 9.31 -0.48
N GLY A 49 39.34 8.14 -0.48
CA GLY A 49 39.37 7.19 0.63
C GLY A 49 38.32 7.42 1.72
N THR A 50 37.40 8.37 1.55
CA THR A 50 36.28 8.61 2.48
C THR A 50 35.24 7.48 2.46
N LEU A 51 35.03 6.85 1.30
CA LEU A 51 34.07 5.74 1.11
C LEU A 51 34.79 4.43 0.72
N PRO A 52 35.61 3.87 1.63
CA PRO A 52 36.43 2.70 1.31
C PRO A 52 35.61 1.43 1.04
N ASN A 53 34.41 1.30 1.63
CA ASN A 53 33.57 0.11 1.46
C ASN A 53 32.78 0.16 0.15
N PHE A 54 32.28 1.33 -0.25
CA PHE A 54 31.75 1.51 -1.61
C PHE A 54 32.82 1.27 -2.67
N ALA A 55 34.03 1.81 -2.48
CA ALA A 55 35.14 1.57 -3.39
C ALA A 55 35.51 0.07 -3.46
N ARG A 56 35.44 -0.66 -2.32
CA ARG A 56 35.63 -2.11 -2.28
C ARG A 56 34.52 -2.85 -3.03
N LEU A 57 33.26 -2.49 -2.82
CA LEU A 57 32.12 -3.12 -3.48
C LEU A 57 32.19 -2.93 -5.01
N ALA A 58 32.49 -1.71 -5.47
CA ALA A 58 32.69 -1.41 -6.89
C ALA A 58 33.79 -2.26 -7.54
N ARG A 59 34.90 -2.51 -6.83
CA ARG A 59 35.99 -3.35 -7.33
C ARG A 59 35.64 -4.84 -7.36
N GLN A 60 34.81 -5.31 -6.43
CA GLN A 60 34.45 -6.73 -6.30
C GLN A 60 33.31 -7.13 -7.24
N GLY A 61 32.38 -6.23 -7.53
CA GLY A 61 31.27 -6.47 -8.46
C GLY A 61 31.18 -5.41 -9.54
N SER A 62 30.24 -4.47 -9.42
CA SER A 62 30.05 -3.40 -10.42
C SER A 62 29.57 -2.10 -9.79
N TYR A 63 29.84 -0.99 -10.49
CA TYR A 63 29.35 0.35 -10.18
C TYR A 63 28.89 1.02 -11.48
N HIS A 64 27.71 1.63 -11.46
CA HIS A 64 27.14 2.40 -12.56
C HIS A 64 26.39 3.63 -12.05
N ARG A 65 26.40 4.72 -12.82
CA ARG A 65 25.42 5.80 -12.67
C ARG A 65 24.06 5.29 -13.17
N LEU A 66 23.03 5.36 -12.35
CA LEU A 66 21.71 4.81 -12.62
C LEU A 66 20.76 5.92 -13.11
N PRO A 67 20.24 5.86 -14.35
CA PRO A 67 19.25 6.83 -14.81
C PRO A 67 17.97 6.77 -13.94
N THR A 68 17.45 7.95 -13.62
CA THR A 68 16.24 8.10 -12.79
C THR A 68 15.00 8.38 -13.66
N THR A 69 13.85 8.50 -13.00
CA THR A 69 12.55 8.78 -13.62
C THR A 69 12.39 10.24 -14.06
N LEU A 70 11.33 10.52 -14.81
CA LEU A 70 10.91 11.86 -15.17
C LEU A 70 9.56 12.17 -14.51
N PRO A 71 9.44 13.15 -13.61
CA PRO A 71 10.54 13.88 -12.97
C PRO A 71 11.34 13.00 -12.01
N PRO A 72 12.59 13.37 -11.69
CA PRO A 72 13.48 12.64 -10.78
C PRO A 72 13.09 12.85 -9.31
N GLN A 73 11.86 12.50 -8.93
CA GLN A 73 11.36 12.67 -7.56
C GLN A 73 11.29 11.33 -6.83
N SER A 74 11.64 11.30 -5.54
CA SER A 74 11.63 10.07 -4.74
C SER A 74 10.32 9.26 -4.82
N PRO A 75 9.10 9.83 -4.66
CA PRO A 75 7.88 9.03 -4.79
C PRO A 75 7.66 8.46 -6.20
N VAL A 76 8.18 9.10 -7.24
CA VAL A 76 8.07 8.64 -8.63
C VAL A 76 9.10 7.54 -8.90
N ALA A 77 10.36 7.78 -8.52
CA ALA A 77 11.46 6.87 -8.73
C ALA A 77 11.29 5.58 -7.91
N TRP A 78 10.96 5.68 -6.62
CA TRP A 78 10.72 4.50 -5.79
C TRP A 78 9.49 3.71 -6.22
N ALA A 79 8.43 4.36 -6.72
CA ALA A 79 7.30 3.63 -7.30
C ALA A 79 7.70 2.84 -8.56
N SER A 80 8.54 3.44 -9.41
CA SER A 80 9.14 2.76 -10.57
C SER A 80 10.05 1.61 -10.15
N PHE A 81 10.86 1.78 -9.10
CA PHE A 81 11.69 0.71 -8.53
C PHE A 81 10.86 -0.48 -8.02
N VAL A 82 9.79 -0.19 -7.26
CA VAL A 82 8.91 -1.20 -6.66
C VAL A 82 8.20 -2.02 -7.74
N THR A 83 7.64 -1.36 -8.75
CA THR A 83 6.72 -1.98 -9.72
C THR A 83 7.40 -2.44 -11.02
N GLY A 84 8.56 -1.87 -11.32
CA GLY A 84 9.22 -1.98 -12.61
C GLY A 84 8.51 -1.24 -13.75
N LEU A 85 7.53 -0.38 -13.43
CA LEU A 85 6.76 0.38 -14.38
C LEU A 85 7.29 1.81 -14.52
N ALA A 86 7.01 2.44 -15.66
CA ALA A 86 7.21 3.87 -15.84
C ALA A 86 6.06 4.69 -15.19
N PRO A 87 6.24 6.01 -14.96
CA PRO A 87 5.23 6.85 -14.31
C PRO A 87 3.83 6.82 -14.94
N GLY A 88 3.75 6.80 -16.28
CA GLY A 88 2.48 6.69 -17.01
C GLY A 88 1.70 5.39 -16.75
N ALA A 89 2.38 4.35 -16.26
CA ALA A 89 1.80 3.05 -15.95
C ALA A 89 1.51 2.83 -14.46
N HIS A 90 2.28 3.42 -13.53
CA HIS A 90 2.00 3.32 -12.09
C HIS A 90 1.22 4.52 -11.51
N GLY A 91 1.05 5.61 -12.27
CA GLY A 91 0.14 6.71 -11.94
C GLY A 91 0.67 7.77 -10.94
N LEU A 92 1.94 7.71 -10.56
CA LEU A 92 2.57 8.70 -9.69
C LEU A 92 3.49 9.61 -10.52
N PHE A 93 3.30 10.93 -10.41
CA PHE A 93 4.03 11.91 -11.23
C PHE A 93 4.71 13.02 -10.41
N ASP A 94 4.34 13.18 -9.15
CA ASP A 94 4.85 14.18 -8.21
C ASP A 94 4.49 13.76 -6.77
N PHE A 95 4.88 14.53 -5.74
CA PHE A 95 4.33 14.44 -4.38
C PHE A 95 2.86 14.86 -4.30
N LEU A 96 2.39 15.65 -5.26
CA LEU A 96 1.01 16.12 -5.37
C LEU A 96 0.31 15.52 -6.59
N ALA A 97 -0.95 15.15 -6.41
CA ALA A 97 -1.85 14.79 -7.49
C ALA A 97 -2.83 15.93 -7.76
N ARG A 98 -3.16 16.12 -9.03
CA ARG A 98 -4.14 17.12 -9.46
C ARG A 98 -5.55 16.58 -9.39
N ASN A 99 -6.47 17.34 -8.81
CA ASN A 99 -7.91 17.11 -8.99
C ASN A 99 -8.45 18.01 -10.12
N PRO A 100 -8.84 17.48 -11.29
CA PRO A 100 -9.36 18.28 -12.40
C PRO A 100 -10.71 18.95 -12.13
N LEU A 101 -11.47 18.45 -11.16
CA LEU A 101 -12.81 18.93 -10.83
C LEU A 101 -12.79 20.11 -9.87
N SER A 102 -11.84 20.13 -8.94
CA SER A 102 -11.71 21.20 -7.93
C SER A 102 -10.48 22.09 -8.13
N TYR A 103 -9.54 21.69 -9.00
CA TYR A 103 -8.18 22.24 -9.13
C TYR A 103 -7.33 22.11 -7.86
N ALA A 104 -7.85 21.55 -6.77
CA ALA A 104 -7.11 21.41 -5.52
C ALA A 104 -6.01 20.34 -5.66
N PRO A 105 -4.83 20.57 -5.05
CA PRO A 105 -3.85 19.51 -4.88
C PRO A 105 -4.36 18.45 -3.92
N GLU A 106 -4.08 17.20 -4.24
CA GLU A 106 -4.31 16.04 -3.40
C GLU A 106 -2.97 15.38 -3.10
N TYR A 107 -2.89 14.61 -2.02
CA TYR A 107 -1.69 13.81 -1.76
C TYR A 107 -1.52 12.72 -2.81
N ALA A 108 -0.32 12.57 -3.38
CA ALA A 108 -0.11 11.67 -4.50
C ALA A 108 0.04 10.20 -4.09
N ILE A 109 0.55 9.88 -2.89
CA ILE A 109 0.90 8.49 -2.55
C ILE A 109 -0.33 7.65 -2.21
N ALA A 110 -1.27 8.23 -1.45
CA ALA A 110 -2.44 7.51 -0.97
C ALA A 110 -3.66 8.44 -0.83
N ARG A 111 -4.85 7.83 -0.82
CA ARG A 111 -6.14 8.49 -0.64
C ARG A 111 -6.88 7.84 0.52
N SER A 112 -7.28 8.64 1.50
CA SER A 112 -8.13 8.17 2.60
C SER A 112 -9.60 8.42 2.27
N HIS A 113 -10.43 7.41 2.48
CA HIS A 113 -11.87 7.46 2.40
C HIS A 113 -12.45 7.35 3.81
N PRO A 114 -13.27 8.33 4.25
CA PRO A 114 -13.93 8.22 5.54
C PRO A 114 -14.91 7.03 5.55
N PRO A 115 -15.32 6.55 6.75
CA PRO A 115 -16.42 5.61 6.91
C PRO A 115 -17.65 6.04 6.09
N GLN A 116 -18.21 5.13 5.29
CA GLN A 116 -19.37 5.42 4.46
C GLN A 116 -20.69 5.25 5.20
N HIS A 117 -20.69 4.44 6.26
CA HIS A 117 -21.85 4.13 7.05
C HIS A 117 -21.61 4.61 8.48
N ALA A 118 -22.40 5.59 8.91
CA ALA A 118 -22.34 6.06 10.28
C ALA A 118 -23.74 6.35 10.81
N ILE A 119 -23.90 6.23 12.12
CA ILE A 119 -25.15 6.56 12.82
C ILE A 119 -24.84 7.68 13.81
N ASP A 120 -25.61 8.76 13.72
CA ASP A 120 -25.59 9.82 14.74
C ASP A 120 -26.49 9.42 15.90
N LEU A 121 -25.90 9.14 17.07
CA LEU A 121 -26.64 8.72 18.27
C LEU A 121 -26.08 9.40 19.51
N PHE A 122 -26.94 10.05 20.29
CA PHE A 122 -26.57 10.77 21.52
C PHE A 122 -25.47 11.84 21.34
N GLY A 123 -25.41 12.49 20.17
CA GLY A 123 -24.37 13.48 19.84
C GLY A 123 -23.04 12.87 19.40
N TRP A 124 -22.95 11.53 19.27
CA TRP A 124 -21.80 10.83 18.72
C TRP A 124 -22.05 10.43 17.27
N HIS A 125 -21.03 10.60 16.43
CA HIS A 125 -20.98 10.06 15.07
C HIS A 125 -20.32 8.67 15.12
N LEU A 126 -21.13 7.61 15.11
CA LEU A 126 -20.66 6.23 15.28
C LEU A 126 -20.42 5.57 13.91
N PRO A 127 -19.16 5.39 13.47
CA PRO A 127 -18.88 4.68 12.23
C PRO A 127 -19.21 3.19 12.37
N LEU A 128 -19.88 2.64 11.36
CA LEU A 128 -20.19 1.20 11.23
C LEU A 128 -19.16 0.46 10.37
N ASP A 129 -18.28 1.20 9.70
CA ASP A 129 -17.14 0.72 8.92
C ASP A 129 -15.88 1.54 9.26
N ALA A 130 -14.69 0.97 9.04
CA ALA A 130 -13.43 1.55 9.48
C ALA A 130 -12.88 2.69 8.57
N GLY A 131 -13.61 3.07 7.51
CA GLY A 131 -13.04 3.80 6.39
C GLY A 131 -12.01 2.95 5.64
N THR A 132 -11.44 3.49 4.56
CA THR A 132 -10.41 2.79 3.78
C THR A 132 -9.28 3.72 3.38
N VAL A 133 -8.07 3.18 3.21
CA VAL A 133 -6.96 3.90 2.59
C VAL A 133 -6.60 3.16 1.31
N GLU A 134 -6.56 3.90 0.21
CA GLU A 134 -6.19 3.41 -1.10
C GLU A 134 -4.79 3.90 -1.48
N SER A 135 -3.89 3.00 -1.85
CA SER A 135 -2.63 3.37 -2.50
C SER A 135 -2.93 3.89 -3.90
N ARG A 136 -2.34 5.05 -4.26
CA ARG A 136 -2.45 5.57 -5.63
C ARG A 136 -1.39 5.01 -6.58
N ARG A 137 -0.46 4.21 -6.08
CA ARG A 137 0.49 3.48 -6.90
C ARG A 137 -0.22 2.27 -7.50
N SER A 138 -0.19 2.16 -8.82
CA SER A 138 -0.60 0.96 -9.55
C SER A 138 0.61 0.09 -9.88
N GLY A 139 0.44 -1.24 -9.87
CA GLY A 139 1.44 -2.20 -10.32
C GLY A 139 2.03 -3.08 -9.21
N THR A 140 2.32 -4.32 -9.60
CA THR A 140 2.73 -5.40 -8.71
C THR A 140 4.16 -5.22 -8.23
N PRO A 141 4.38 -5.21 -6.90
CA PRO A 141 5.70 -5.14 -6.34
C PRO A 141 6.58 -6.33 -6.71
N PHE A 142 7.85 -6.09 -7.03
CA PHE A 142 8.75 -7.17 -7.43
C PHE A 142 8.98 -8.24 -6.34
N TRP A 143 8.76 -7.92 -5.05
CA TRP A 143 8.92 -8.90 -3.97
C TRP A 143 7.78 -9.92 -3.90
N PHE A 144 6.63 -9.66 -4.54
CA PHE A 144 5.59 -10.69 -4.68
C PHE A 144 6.13 -11.92 -5.40
N ALA A 145 7.03 -11.70 -6.36
CA ALA A 145 7.73 -12.75 -7.07
C ALA A 145 8.55 -13.64 -6.12
N ALA A 146 9.15 -13.09 -5.06
CA ALA A 146 9.87 -13.87 -4.04
C ALA A 146 8.90 -14.74 -3.23
N VAL A 147 7.82 -14.14 -2.71
CA VAL A 147 6.85 -14.86 -1.87
C VAL A 147 6.12 -15.95 -2.64
N ARG A 148 5.74 -15.71 -3.90
CA ARG A 148 5.13 -16.72 -4.77
C ARG A 148 6.05 -17.93 -5.04
N ARG A 149 7.37 -17.75 -4.92
CA ARG A 149 8.37 -18.83 -5.00
C ARG A 149 8.56 -19.57 -3.67
N GLY A 150 7.86 -19.16 -2.61
CA GLY A 150 7.99 -19.70 -1.26
C GLY A 150 9.22 -19.17 -0.49
N LEU A 151 9.70 -17.97 -0.85
CA LEU A 151 10.77 -17.28 -0.15
C LEU A 151 10.21 -16.21 0.78
N ASP A 152 10.89 -15.99 1.91
CA ASP A 152 10.61 -14.84 2.76
C ASP A 152 11.06 -13.56 2.05
N ALA A 153 10.23 -12.52 2.12
CA ALA A 153 10.56 -11.18 1.66
C ALA A 153 10.31 -10.18 2.78
N THR A 154 11.35 -9.46 3.19
CA THR A 154 11.24 -8.38 4.19
C THR A 154 11.56 -7.04 3.54
N VAL A 155 10.63 -6.10 3.61
CA VAL A 155 10.68 -4.78 2.97
C VAL A 155 10.54 -3.71 4.05
N LEU A 156 11.58 -2.91 4.25
CA LEU A 156 11.67 -1.98 5.36
C LEU A 156 11.88 -0.56 4.84
N GLN A 157 10.98 0.35 5.22
CA GLN A 157 11.10 1.78 5.00
C GLN A 157 11.22 2.20 3.52
N VAL A 158 10.84 1.33 2.58
CA VAL A 158 10.83 1.64 1.15
C VAL A 158 9.75 2.69 0.88
N PRO A 159 10.06 3.83 0.23
CA PRO A 159 9.05 4.84 -0.09
C PRO A 159 7.90 4.29 -0.95
N THR A 160 6.70 4.87 -0.83
CA THR A 160 5.49 4.49 -1.59
C THR A 160 4.95 3.07 -1.33
N THR A 161 5.19 2.57 -0.11
CA THR A 161 4.69 1.28 0.37
C THR A 161 3.53 1.40 1.35
N TRP A 162 3.02 2.62 1.61
CA TRP A 162 1.84 2.81 2.45
C TRP A 162 0.55 2.91 1.60
N PRO A 163 -0.56 2.26 2.02
CA PRO A 163 -0.64 1.24 3.08
C PRO A 163 0.19 -0.02 2.76
N PRO A 164 0.67 -0.75 3.79
CA PRO A 164 1.52 -1.93 3.58
C PRO A 164 0.80 -3.04 2.79
N GLU A 165 1.54 -3.74 1.93
CA GLU A 165 1.00 -4.78 1.04
C GLU A 165 1.09 -6.17 1.66
N ALA A 166 0.04 -6.98 1.45
CA ALA A 166 -0.02 -8.36 1.89
C ALA A 166 0.81 -9.29 1.00
N GLY A 167 2.14 -9.13 1.03
CA GLY A 167 3.07 -9.82 0.12
C GLY A 167 4.45 -10.08 0.68
N GLY A 168 4.54 -10.33 1.98
CA GLY A 168 5.79 -10.50 2.73
C GLY A 168 5.75 -9.66 4.00
N THR A 169 6.85 -9.59 4.71
CA THR A 169 7.01 -8.73 5.88
C THR A 169 7.30 -7.30 5.41
N VAL A 170 6.36 -6.37 5.56
CA VAL A 170 6.51 -4.98 5.10
C VAL A 170 6.40 -4.04 6.30
N LEU A 171 7.37 -3.14 6.48
CA LEU A 171 7.25 -1.95 7.33
C LEU A 171 7.28 -0.74 6.40
N SER A 172 6.16 -0.02 6.32
CA SER A 172 5.97 1.05 5.33
C SER A 172 6.96 2.20 5.52
N GLY A 173 7.40 2.79 4.41
CA GLY A 173 8.21 4.01 4.38
C GLY A 173 7.37 5.27 4.15
N MET A 174 7.86 6.15 3.27
CA MET A 174 7.17 7.39 2.86
C MET A 174 5.70 7.14 2.49
N GLY A 175 4.80 7.91 3.10
CA GLY A 175 3.35 7.78 2.95
C GLY A 175 2.61 7.72 4.28
N VAL A 176 3.20 7.09 5.30
CA VAL A 176 2.60 6.94 6.64
C VAL A 176 2.39 8.31 7.29
N PRO A 177 1.14 8.69 7.64
CA PRO A 177 0.84 9.96 8.28
C PRO A 177 1.13 9.95 9.79
N ASP A 178 1.26 11.13 10.39
CA ASP A 178 1.19 11.29 11.84
C ASP A 178 -0.25 11.15 12.38
N LEU A 179 -0.41 11.14 13.71
CA LEU A 179 -1.75 11.06 14.32
C LEU A 179 -2.67 12.25 14.01
N LEU A 180 -2.15 13.36 13.48
CA LEU A 180 -2.96 14.48 13.02
C LEU A 180 -3.49 14.25 11.59
N GLY A 181 -3.10 13.15 10.93
CA GLY A 181 -3.43 12.85 9.54
C GLY A 181 -2.56 13.61 8.54
N THR A 182 -1.45 14.21 8.99
CA THR A 182 -0.55 15.03 8.16
C THR A 182 0.78 14.32 7.90
N GLN A 183 1.66 14.93 7.12
CA GLN A 183 2.99 14.38 6.77
C GLN A 183 4.10 14.97 7.65
N GLY A 184 3.90 14.97 8.98
CA GLY A 184 4.92 15.38 9.95
C GLY A 184 4.73 16.79 10.53
N THR A 185 3.52 17.13 10.99
CA THR A 185 3.26 18.41 11.66
C THR A 185 3.85 18.44 13.07
N TRP A 186 4.86 19.27 13.27
CA TRP A 186 5.50 19.54 14.57
C TRP A 186 4.72 20.58 15.39
N THR A 187 5.07 20.72 16.67
CA THR A 187 4.43 21.69 17.59
C THR A 187 5.45 22.47 18.40
N ILE A 188 5.23 23.78 18.56
CA ILE A 188 6.04 24.68 19.38
C ILE A 188 5.21 25.29 20.51
N TYR A 189 5.78 25.33 21.71
CA TYR A 189 5.33 26.17 22.82
C TYR A 189 6.37 27.26 23.05
N ALA A 190 5.95 28.53 22.96
CA ALA A 190 6.87 29.65 23.08
C ALA A 190 6.27 30.84 23.82
N THR A 191 7.11 31.64 24.51
CA THR A 191 6.67 32.92 25.11
C THR A 191 6.56 34.06 24.09
N ARG A 192 6.85 33.79 22.82
CA ARG A 192 6.82 34.74 21.71
C ARG A 192 5.83 34.30 20.60
N PRO A 193 5.36 35.23 19.77
CA PRO A 193 4.54 34.88 18.60
C PRO A 193 5.36 34.10 17.55
N ALA A 194 4.67 33.38 16.68
CA ALA A 194 5.28 32.66 15.57
C ALA A 194 5.99 33.65 14.61
N PRO A 195 7.19 33.30 14.12
CA PRO A 195 7.81 34.01 13.01
C PRO A 195 6.88 34.01 11.77
N ALA A 196 6.91 35.09 11.00
CA ALA A 196 6.24 35.14 9.71
C ALA A 196 6.79 34.03 8.80
N GLY A 197 5.91 33.34 8.06
CA GLY A 197 6.32 32.23 7.20
C GLY A 197 6.53 30.90 7.92
N THR A 198 6.04 30.73 9.15
CA THR A 198 5.96 29.40 9.78
C THR A 198 5.00 28.51 8.98
N GLU A 199 5.54 27.52 8.26
CA GLU A 199 4.77 26.56 7.46
C GLU A 199 4.71 25.20 8.17
N GLN A 200 3.62 24.45 7.98
CA GLN A 200 3.41 23.05 8.38
C GLN A 200 3.47 22.70 9.89
N GLY A 201 3.91 23.61 10.75
CA GLY A 201 3.93 23.44 12.22
C GLY A 201 2.79 24.14 12.97
N ARG A 202 2.51 23.70 14.20
CA ARG A 202 1.58 24.34 15.14
C ARG A 202 2.36 25.21 16.14
N TRP A 203 1.90 26.44 16.35
CA TRP A 203 2.54 27.37 17.29
C TRP A 203 1.59 27.80 18.40
N PHE A 204 1.97 27.55 19.64
CA PHE A 204 1.23 27.97 20.82
C PHE A 204 2.02 29.03 21.58
N THR A 205 1.53 30.27 21.56
CA THR A 205 2.07 31.33 22.42
C THR A 205 1.54 31.16 23.83
N VAL A 206 2.46 30.98 24.79
CA VAL A 206 2.15 30.70 26.19
C VAL A 206 2.73 31.77 27.10
N THR A 207 2.06 32.04 28.22
CA THR A 207 2.50 33.06 29.19
C THR A 207 2.83 32.40 30.52
N PRO A 208 4.07 32.54 31.03
CA PRO A 208 4.44 31.99 32.32
C PRO A 208 3.83 32.79 33.47
N VAL A 209 3.39 32.07 34.51
CA VAL A 209 2.99 32.62 35.81
C VAL A 209 3.94 32.04 36.86
N ALA A 210 4.70 32.90 37.52
CA ALA A 210 5.70 32.52 38.54
C ALA A 210 6.68 31.42 38.07
N GLY A 211 7.17 31.50 36.83
CA GLY A 211 8.14 30.54 36.27
C GLY A 211 7.54 29.20 35.84
N ARG A 212 6.21 29.12 35.74
CA ARG A 212 5.48 27.91 35.32
C ARG A 212 4.42 28.25 34.27
N ILE A 213 4.27 27.36 33.30
CA ILE A 213 3.22 27.39 32.28
C ILE A 213 2.36 26.16 32.49
N GLU A 214 1.05 26.36 32.56
CA GLU A 214 0.06 25.29 32.52
C GLU A 214 -0.81 25.49 31.28
N THR A 215 -0.86 24.47 30.43
CA THR A 215 -1.56 24.51 29.14
C THR A 215 -1.99 23.08 28.75
N ARG A 216 -2.39 22.89 27.49
CA ARG A 216 -2.77 21.60 26.92
C ARG A 216 -1.91 21.26 25.70
N PHE A 217 -1.61 19.99 25.54
CA PHE A 217 -1.08 19.41 24.32
C PHE A 217 -2.22 18.90 23.44
N GLU A 218 -2.45 19.55 22.30
CA GLU A 218 -3.47 19.16 21.34
C GLU A 218 -3.00 17.95 20.51
N GLY A 219 -3.79 16.88 20.53
CA GLY A 219 -3.55 15.62 19.85
C GLY A 219 -4.46 15.40 18.63
N PRO A 220 -4.72 14.12 18.26
CA PRO A 220 -5.55 13.79 17.11
C PRO A 220 -7.01 14.27 17.24
N PRO A 221 -7.73 14.43 16.10
CA PRO A 221 -9.16 14.71 16.12
C PRO A 221 -9.95 13.62 16.86
N HIS A 222 -11.00 14.00 17.57
CA HIS A 222 -11.87 13.08 18.28
C HIS A 222 -12.62 12.17 17.27
N PRO A 223 -12.44 10.84 17.29
CA PRO A 223 -12.96 9.95 16.23
C PRO A 223 -14.49 9.93 16.08
N LEU A 224 -15.21 10.19 17.16
CA LEU A 224 -16.68 10.15 17.21
C LEU A 224 -17.36 11.54 17.21
N ALA A 225 -16.62 12.63 17.10
CA ALA A 225 -17.19 13.98 17.15
C ALA A 225 -17.39 14.55 15.74
N ASN A 226 -18.46 15.34 15.54
CA ASN A 226 -18.76 16.00 14.28
C ASN A 226 -19.27 17.45 14.53
N PRO A 227 -18.50 18.50 14.19
CA PRO A 227 -17.15 18.45 13.65
C PRO A 227 -16.15 17.88 14.68
N PRO A 228 -15.03 17.29 14.24
CA PRO A 228 -14.05 16.71 15.15
C PRO A 228 -13.25 17.79 15.89
N ASP A 229 -13.42 17.88 17.20
CA ASP A 229 -12.55 18.66 18.09
C ASP A 229 -11.27 17.86 18.43
N PRO A 230 -10.12 18.50 18.66
CA PRO A 230 -8.88 17.79 19.03
C PRO A 230 -8.97 17.19 20.44
N LEU A 231 -8.53 15.95 20.60
CA LEU A 231 -8.23 15.39 21.91
C LEU A 231 -7.05 16.16 22.52
N ALA A 232 -7.00 16.28 23.85
CA ALA A 232 -5.95 17.06 24.51
C ALA A 232 -5.46 16.42 25.80
N LEU A 233 -4.18 16.63 26.12
CA LEU A 233 -3.54 16.19 27.36
C LEU A 233 -3.04 17.40 28.15
N PRO A 234 -3.06 17.36 29.49
CA PRO A 234 -2.46 18.42 30.30
C PRO A 234 -0.94 18.48 30.07
N LEU A 235 -0.43 19.71 29.94
CA LEU A 235 0.99 20.02 29.76
C LEU A 235 1.40 21.10 30.76
N ALA A 236 2.43 20.82 31.57
CA ALA A 236 3.07 21.81 32.42
C ALA A 236 4.55 21.96 32.06
N ILE A 237 5.06 23.19 32.05
CA ILE A 237 6.47 23.52 31.79
C ILE A 237 6.92 24.47 32.88
N GLU A 238 7.94 24.08 33.66
CA GLU A 238 8.44 24.87 34.78
C GLU A 238 9.95 25.11 34.68
N ASP A 239 10.41 26.26 35.17
CA ASP A 239 11.82 26.60 35.25
C ASP A 239 12.53 25.68 36.26
N ALA A 240 13.58 24.97 35.80
CA ALA A 240 14.41 24.10 36.64
C ALA A 240 15.78 24.73 36.96
N GLY A 241 15.97 26.01 36.64
CA GLY A 241 17.20 26.76 36.85
C GLY A 241 18.27 26.46 35.80
N ALA A 242 19.23 27.39 35.65
CA ALA A 242 20.33 27.30 34.68
C ALA A 242 19.85 27.09 33.23
N GLY A 243 18.70 27.69 32.86
CA GLY A 243 18.09 27.56 31.53
C GLY A 243 17.45 26.19 31.26
N ARG A 244 17.46 25.27 32.23
CA ARG A 244 16.75 24.00 32.12
C ARG A 244 15.26 24.19 32.36
N VAL A 245 14.46 23.30 31.79
CA VAL A 245 13.01 23.24 32.08
C VAL A 245 12.62 21.84 32.50
N ARG A 246 11.65 21.74 33.39
CA ARG A 246 10.95 20.49 33.68
C ARG A 246 9.61 20.50 32.96
N VAL A 247 9.38 19.48 32.13
CA VAL A 247 8.14 19.30 31.37
C VAL A 247 7.38 18.12 31.98
N GLU A 248 6.11 18.34 32.31
CA GLU A 248 5.15 17.29 32.67
C GLU A 248 4.11 17.15 31.55
N LEU A 249 4.10 16.01 30.88
CA LEU A 249 3.17 15.70 29.79
C LEU A 249 2.72 14.24 29.93
N ALA A 250 1.41 14.01 29.84
CA ALA A 250 0.80 12.69 30.01
C ALA A 250 1.19 12.00 31.35
N GLY A 251 1.38 12.78 32.42
CA GLY A 251 1.78 12.29 33.73
C GLY A 251 3.26 11.85 33.84
N LYS A 252 4.05 11.96 32.76
CA LYS A 252 5.50 11.76 32.78
C LYS A 252 6.22 13.09 32.93
N ARG A 253 7.28 13.12 33.76
CA ARG A 253 8.13 14.28 33.99
C ARG A 253 9.51 14.07 33.40
N VAL A 254 10.00 15.05 32.65
CA VAL A 254 11.36 15.08 32.09
C VAL A 254 11.99 16.44 32.34
N GLU A 255 13.28 16.46 32.68
CA GLU A 255 14.07 17.70 32.77
C GLU A 255 14.95 17.81 31.53
N LEU A 256 14.91 18.96 30.86
CA LEU A 256 15.61 19.21 29.60
C LEU A 256 16.57 20.39 29.77
N ALA A 257 17.80 20.22 29.26
CA ALA A 257 18.75 21.30 29.06
C ALA A 257 18.60 21.92 27.66
N PRO A 258 18.97 23.20 27.46
CA PRO A 258 18.95 23.79 26.13
C PRO A 258 19.79 22.97 25.13
N GLY A 259 19.24 22.73 23.95
CA GLY A 259 19.83 21.89 22.90
C GLY A 259 19.64 20.39 23.10
N SER A 260 19.04 19.92 24.20
CA SER A 260 18.83 18.48 24.45
C SER A 260 17.49 17.97 23.92
N TRP A 261 17.49 16.72 23.46
CA TRP A 261 16.29 15.96 23.15
C TRP A 261 15.88 15.08 24.33
N SER A 262 14.58 14.86 24.50
CA SER A 262 14.05 13.86 25.44
C SER A 262 14.17 12.44 24.87
N GLU A 263 14.05 11.46 25.76
CA GLU A 263 13.58 10.11 25.42
C GLU A 263 12.12 10.14 24.92
N TRP A 264 11.58 9.00 24.50
CA TRP A 264 10.19 8.89 24.06
C TRP A 264 9.19 9.28 25.16
N MET A 265 8.33 10.23 24.84
CA MET A 265 7.13 10.56 25.60
C MET A 265 5.96 9.76 25.01
N GLU A 266 5.50 8.76 25.74
CA GLU A 266 4.32 7.95 25.38
C GLU A 266 3.05 8.70 25.77
N LEU A 267 2.16 8.90 24.81
CA LEU A 267 0.91 9.65 24.95
C LEU A 267 -0.28 8.70 24.78
N ARG A 268 -1.27 8.84 25.66
CA ARG A 268 -2.55 8.12 25.57
C ARG A 268 -3.69 9.13 25.63
N PHE A 269 -4.43 9.27 24.54
CA PHE A 269 -5.54 10.21 24.40
C PHE A 269 -6.86 9.48 24.66
N PRO A 270 -7.42 9.51 25.89
CA PRO A 270 -8.68 8.85 26.20
C PRO A 270 -9.86 9.55 25.50
N PHE A 271 -10.82 8.77 25.02
CA PHE A 271 -12.06 9.29 24.43
C PHE A 271 -13.24 8.34 24.71
N ALA A 272 -14.45 8.91 24.80
CA ALA A 272 -15.69 8.18 25.11
C ALA A 272 -15.61 7.22 26.32
N GLY A 273 -14.75 7.50 27.30
CA GLY A 273 -14.63 6.80 28.59
C GLY A 273 -13.97 5.41 28.56
N LEU A 274 -13.98 4.70 27.42
CA LEU A 274 -13.47 3.33 27.29
C LEU A 274 -12.37 3.16 26.25
N PHE A 275 -12.20 4.13 25.35
CA PHE A 275 -11.27 4.04 24.23
C PHE A 275 -10.11 5.01 24.41
N SER A 276 -9.01 4.76 23.70
CA SER A 276 -7.86 5.65 23.67
C SER A 276 -7.09 5.53 22.37
N LEU A 277 -6.47 6.62 21.93
CA LEU A 277 -5.47 6.62 20.86
C LEU A 277 -4.07 6.73 21.46
N SER A 278 -3.15 5.91 20.96
CA SER A 278 -1.77 5.80 21.46
C SER A 278 -0.80 6.47 20.49
N GLY A 279 0.09 7.33 21.00
CA GLY A 279 1.09 8.01 20.17
C GLY A 279 2.39 8.32 20.91
N LEU A 280 3.44 8.65 20.16
CA LEU A 280 4.77 8.94 20.69
C LEU A 280 5.25 10.31 20.22
N VAL A 281 5.90 11.07 21.11
CA VAL A 281 6.60 12.31 20.75
C VAL A 281 7.98 12.36 21.42
N ARG A 282 8.87 13.16 20.85
CA ARG A 282 10.09 13.62 21.51
C ARG A 282 10.04 15.12 21.68
N LEU A 283 10.64 15.61 22.77
CA LEU A 283 10.73 17.01 23.10
C LEU A 283 12.15 17.49 22.83
N HIS A 284 12.30 18.73 22.34
CA HIS A 284 13.59 19.38 22.21
C HIS A 284 13.50 20.79 22.79
N LEU A 285 14.34 21.09 23.78
CA LEU A 285 14.39 22.42 24.34
C LEU A 285 15.33 23.28 23.50
N VAL A 286 14.77 24.18 22.68
CA VAL A 286 15.59 25.14 21.93
C VAL A 286 16.12 26.21 22.87
N GLN A 287 15.24 26.75 23.73
CA GLN A 287 15.59 27.81 24.68
C GLN A 287 14.73 27.72 25.95
N GLY A 288 15.34 27.90 27.13
CA GLY A 288 14.66 27.94 28.43
C GLY A 288 14.08 29.31 28.79
N PHE A 289 13.59 29.47 30.02
CA PHE A 289 13.04 30.73 30.50
C PHE A 289 14.09 31.87 30.56
N PRO A 290 13.67 33.15 30.43
CA PRO A 290 12.28 33.64 30.23
C PRO A 290 11.74 33.52 28.80
N ASP A 291 12.63 33.33 27.82
CA ASP A 291 12.30 33.26 26.38
C ASP A 291 12.11 31.80 25.92
N LEU A 292 11.18 31.10 26.59
CA LEU A 292 10.94 29.68 26.34
C LEU A 292 10.67 29.41 24.85
N LEU A 293 11.31 28.36 24.34
CA LEU A 293 11.02 27.76 23.05
C LEU A 293 11.19 26.24 23.15
N LEU A 294 10.07 25.53 23.26
CA LEU A 294 10.02 24.07 23.37
C LEU A 294 9.42 23.48 22.08
N TYR A 295 10.22 22.68 21.37
CA TYR A 295 9.80 21.90 20.22
C TYR A 295 9.27 20.54 20.65
N VAL A 296 8.19 20.11 20.02
CA VAL A 296 7.60 18.77 20.14
C VAL A 296 7.53 18.17 18.74
N SER A 297 8.09 16.98 18.58
CA SER A 297 8.07 16.25 17.30
C SER A 297 6.63 15.99 16.83
N PRO A 298 6.42 15.66 15.55
CA PRO A 298 5.16 15.11 15.09
C PRO A 298 4.74 13.90 15.93
N ILE A 299 3.43 13.71 16.07
CA ILE A 299 2.87 12.64 16.90
C ILE A 299 2.92 11.33 16.12
N GLN A 300 3.91 10.51 16.43
CA GLN A 300 4.10 9.19 15.83
C GLN A 300 2.96 8.25 16.26
N PRO A 301 2.34 7.48 15.35
CA PRO A 301 1.55 6.31 15.74
C PRO A 301 2.39 5.35 16.59
N ASP A 302 1.85 4.87 17.71
CA ASP A 302 2.55 3.89 18.55
C ASP A 302 2.65 2.54 17.80
N PRO A 303 3.86 1.99 17.55
CA PRO A 303 4.01 0.75 16.80
C PRO A 303 3.42 -0.48 17.50
N ARG A 304 3.14 -0.40 18.81
CA ARG A 304 2.58 -1.50 19.61
C ARG A 304 1.05 -1.57 19.54
N ASP A 305 0.41 -0.45 19.22
CA ASP A 305 -1.04 -0.28 19.14
C ASP A 305 -1.37 0.76 18.05
N PRO A 306 -1.03 0.46 16.78
CA PRO A 306 -1.06 1.47 15.74
C PRO A 306 -2.49 1.73 15.25
N VAL A 307 -2.87 3.00 15.21
CA VAL A 307 -4.18 3.45 14.70
C VAL A 307 -4.23 3.56 13.17
N VAL A 308 -3.07 3.47 12.52
CA VAL A 308 -2.90 3.40 11.06
C VAL A 308 -2.09 2.15 10.72
N ALA A 309 -2.35 1.53 9.56
CA ALA A 309 -1.59 0.35 9.14
C ALA A 309 -0.11 0.73 8.87
N LEU A 310 0.79 0.34 9.78
CA LEU A 310 2.23 0.59 9.67
C LEU A 310 2.94 -0.54 8.92
N SER A 311 2.55 -1.78 9.20
CA SER A 311 3.21 -2.98 8.70
C SER A 311 2.25 -4.04 8.20
N HIS A 312 2.78 -4.99 7.43
CA HIS A 312 2.17 -6.29 7.19
C HIS A 312 3.17 -7.40 7.58
N PRO A 313 2.77 -8.46 8.31
CA PRO A 313 1.52 -8.54 9.08
C PRO A 313 1.34 -7.35 10.05
N ASP A 314 0.11 -7.11 10.49
CA ASP A 314 -0.24 -5.91 11.30
C ASP A 314 0.56 -5.88 12.62
N GLU A 315 0.86 -7.05 13.16
CA GLU A 315 1.63 -7.28 14.39
C GLU A 315 3.14 -7.01 14.24
N TYR A 316 3.68 -6.96 13.02
CA TYR A 316 5.13 -6.91 12.80
C TYR A 316 5.79 -5.65 13.40
N ALA A 317 5.15 -4.49 13.32
CA ALA A 317 5.65 -3.26 13.96
C ALA A 317 5.77 -3.41 15.49
N ALA A 318 4.78 -4.06 16.13
CA ALA A 318 4.78 -4.30 17.57
C ALA A 318 5.88 -5.29 17.97
N GLU A 319 6.07 -6.34 17.17
CA GLU A 319 7.14 -7.31 17.37
C GLU A 319 8.53 -6.68 17.23
N LEU A 320 8.73 -5.80 16.24
CA LEU A 320 9.97 -5.04 16.08
C LEU A 320 10.21 -4.14 17.29
N ALA A 321 9.20 -3.39 17.73
CA ALA A 321 9.31 -2.52 18.90
C ALA A 321 9.71 -3.29 20.17
N ALA A 322 9.21 -4.52 20.33
CA ALA A 322 9.60 -5.38 21.45
C ALA A 322 11.06 -5.84 21.39
N ARG A 323 11.66 -5.95 20.20
CA ARG A 323 13.03 -6.43 19.99
C ARG A 323 14.08 -5.32 20.00
N ILE A 324 13.81 -4.22 19.33
CA ILE A 324 14.80 -3.14 19.08
C ILE A 324 14.49 -1.83 19.82
N GLY A 325 13.41 -1.81 20.59
CA GLY A 325 12.86 -0.61 21.24
C GLY A 325 11.96 0.21 20.32
N LEU A 326 11.40 1.29 20.85
CA LEU A 326 10.56 2.22 20.09
C LEU A 326 11.38 2.95 19.02
N PHE A 327 10.74 3.25 17.89
CA PHE A 327 11.32 3.89 16.72
C PHE A 327 10.29 4.82 16.06
N HIS A 328 10.74 5.73 15.20
CA HIS A 328 9.86 6.62 14.46
C HIS A 328 9.06 5.85 13.40
N THR A 329 7.74 6.07 13.33
CA THR A 329 6.80 5.31 12.51
C THR A 329 6.24 6.09 11.32
N ILE A 330 6.26 7.43 11.35
CA ILE A 330 5.84 8.25 10.20
C ILE A 330 6.82 8.11 9.04
N GLY A 331 6.33 8.29 7.81
CA GLY A 331 7.12 8.00 6.62
C GLY A 331 8.26 8.98 6.36
N MET A 332 8.21 10.18 6.93
CA MET A 332 9.23 11.23 6.79
C MET A 332 9.46 11.92 8.15
N PRO A 333 10.15 11.26 9.09
CA PRO A 333 10.34 11.80 10.44
C PRO A 333 11.37 12.92 10.52
N GLU A 334 12.32 12.98 9.57
CA GLU A 334 13.24 14.10 9.38
C GLU A 334 12.53 15.34 8.80
N GLU A 335 11.55 15.89 9.53
CA GLU A 335 10.85 17.08 9.05
C GLU A 335 11.84 18.24 8.88
N THR A 336 11.77 18.92 7.74
CA THR A 336 12.74 19.96 7.34
C THR A 336 12.17 21.36 7.51
N SER A 337 10.88 21.46 7.84
CA SER A 337 10.15 22.72 7.88
C SER A 337 10.55 23.57 9.09
N SER A 338 10.77 22.97 10.26
CA SER A 338 11.25 23.71 11.43
C SER A 338 12.66 24.25 11.25
N LEU A 339 13.53 23.51 10.54
CA LEU A 339 14.89 23.95 10.23
C LEU A 339 14.87 25.10 9.21
N ASN A 340 14.04 24.99 8.16
CA ASN A 340 13.81 26.08 7.19
C ASN A 340 13.20 27.33 7.81
N ALA A 341 12.31 27.18 8.78
CA ALA A 341 11.71 28.28 9.53
C ALA A 341 12.66 28.85 10.61
N GLU A 342 13.90 28.35 10.69
CA GLU A 342 14.93 28.76 11.67
C GLU A 342 14.47 28.59 13.14
N VAL A 343 13.52 27.68 13.37
CA VAL A 343 13.03 27.30 14.71
C VAL A 343 13.98 26.28 15.35
N MET A 344 14.47 25.33 14.55
CA MET A 344 15.44 24.31 14.96
C MET A 344 16.86 24.67 14.49
N SER A 345 17.86 24.40 15.31
CA SER A 345 19.27 24.62 14.94
C SER A 345 19.79 23.50 14.04
N ASP A 346 20.83 23.79 13.25
CA ASP A 346 21.51 22.80 12.41
C ASP A 346 22.00 21.61 13.24
N ALA A 347 22.56 21.87 14.43
CA ALA A 347 23.07 20.84 15.33
C ALA A 347 21.96 19.92 15.88
N ALA A 348 20.84 20.50 16.31
CA ALA A 348 19.70 19.75 16.84
C ALA A 348 19.05 18.87 15.76
N TRP A 349 18.93 19.40 14.53
CA TRP A 349 18.38 18.65 13.40
C TRP A 349 19.32 17.52 12.96
N LEU A 350 20.64 17.75 12.92
CA LEU A 350 21.61 16.68 12.65
C LEU A 350 21.63 15.61 13.75
N GLU A 351 21.30 15.93 15.00
CA GLU A 351 21.11 14.94 16.07
C GLU A 351 19.86 14.08 15.85
N MET A 352 18.76 14.68 15.37
CA MET A 352 17.58 13.94 14.94
C MET A 352 17.92 12.98 13.80
N VAL A 353 18.66 13.43 12.77
CA VAL A 353 19.15 12.56 11.68
C VAL A 353 19.98 11.40 12.23
N ARG A 354 20.94 11.65 13.14
CA ARG A 354 21.75 10.59 13.76
C ARG A 354 20.89 9.56 14.51
N THR A 355 19.88 10.02 15.24
CA THR A 355 18.95 9.14 15.98
C THR A 355 18.20 8.23 15.00
N LEU A 356 17.64 8.81 13.95
CA LEU A 356 16.87 8.10 12.93
C LEU A 356 17.73 7.12 12.12
N THR A 357 18.97 7.48 11.81
CA THR A 357 19.91 6.56 11.14
C THR A 357 20.21 5.36 12.03
N ALA A 358 20.47 5.59 13.32
CA ALA A 358 20.73 4.51 14.26
C ALA A 358 19.51 3.59 14.47
N GLU A 359 18.28 4.15 14.49
CA GLU A 359 17.04 3.36 14.51
C GLU A 359 16.90 2.48 13.27
N ARG A 360 17.07 3.07 12.08
CA ARG A 360 17.01 2.35 10.80
C ARG A 360 18.07 1.28 10.66
N GLU A 361 19.27 1.54 11.19
CA GLU A 361 20.33 0.53 11.25
C GLU A 361 19.95 -0.64 12.17
N ARG A 362 19.35 -0.39 13.35
CA ARG A 362 18.87 -1.48 14.23
C ARG A 362 17.80 -2.34 13.55
N LEU A 363 16.88 -1.72 12.81
CA LEU A 363 15.87 -2.42 12.01
C LEU A 363 16.52 -3.37 10.97
N LEU A 364 17.49 -2.85 10.22
CA LEU A 364 18.23 -3.64 9.22
C LEU A 364 18.96 -4.82 9.85
N LEU A 365 19.65 -4.60 10.97
CA LEU A 365 20.48 -5.64 11.60
C LEU A 365 19.66 -6.74 12.25
N ASP A 366 18.55 -6.41 12.93
CA ASP A 366 17.61 -7.43 13.45
C ASP A 366 17.13 -8.35 12.32
N THR A 367 16.86 -7.76 11.15
CA THR A 367 16.44 -8.51 9.95
C THR A 367 17.58 -9.34 9.37
N LEU A 368 18.78 -8.78 9.24
CA LEU A 368 19.95 -9.52 8.74
C LEU A 368 20.35 -10.67 9.67
N GLU A 369 20.14 -10.54 10.98
CA GLU A 369 20.38 -11.62 11.94
C GLU A 369 19.38 -12.77 11.75
N ARG A 370 18.08 -12.45 11.58
CA ARG A 370 17.00 -13.44 11.57
C ARG A 370 16.75 -14.10 10.22
N GLN A 371 16.87 -13.34 9.13
CA GLN A 371 16.53 -13.82 7.80
C GLN A 371 17.80 -14.12 7.01
N LYS A 372 18.17 -15.40 6.93
CA LYS A 372 19.36 -15.86 6.18
C LYS A 372 19.06 -16.26 4.74
N ARG A 373 17.80 -16.32 4.34
CA ARG A 373 17.34 -16.74 3.00
C ARG A 373 16.24 -15.80 2.47
N GLY A 374 16.10 -15.72 1.16
CA GLY A 374 15.06 -14.93 0.50
C GLY A 374 15.51 -13.51 0.15
N LEU A 375 14.61 -12.54 0.32
CA LEU A 375 14.80 -11.15 -0.07
C LEU A 375 14.72 -10.20 1.14
N ILE A 376 15.69 -9.30 1.25
CA ILE A 376 15.66 -8.18 2.20
C ILE A 376 15.82 -6.89 1.41
N VAL A 377 14.92 -5.92 1.61
CA VAL A 377 14.97 -4.59 1.00
C VAL A 377 14.88 -3.55 2.12
N MET A 378 15.85 -2.65 2.20
CA MET A 378 15.87 -1.56 3.18
C MET A 378 16.28 -0.25 2.52
N VAL A 379 15.58 0.84 2.80
CA VAL A 379 15.92 2.18 2.30
C VAL A 379 16.23 3.14 3.46
N PHE A 380 17.33 3.86 3.33
CA PHE A 380 17.73 4.97 4.19
C PHE A 380 17.52 6.27 3.42
N VAL A 381 16.73 7.20 3.96
CA VAL A 381 16.48 8.49 3.30
C VAL A 381 17.39 9.62 3.78
N GLN A 382 18.33 9.34 4.70
CA GLN A 382 19.13 10.41 5.32
C GLN A 382 20.10 11.11 4.37
N THR A 383 20.62 10.41 3.36
CA THR A 383 21.49 11.02 2.34
C THR A 383 20.75 12.12 1.57
N ASP A 384 19.51 11.87 1.18
CA ASP A 384 18.60 12.86 0.57
C ASP A 384 18.32 14.04 1.51
N ARG A 385 17.81 13.76 2.72
CA ARG A 385 17.40 14.80 3.68
C ARG A 385 18.53 15.75 4.03
N VAL A 386 19.72 15.21 4.29
CA VAL A 386 20.90 16.02 4.60
C VAL A 386 21.36 16.79 3.37
N SER A 387 21.34 16.18 2.18
CA SER A 387 21.74 16.86 0.94
C SER A 387 20.84 18.06 0.65
N HIS A 388 19.51 17.90 0.76
CA HIS A 388 18.58 19.02 0.68
C HIS A 388 18.93 20.13 1.65
N MET A 389 19.12 19.81 2.93
CA MET A 389 19.28 20.82 3.96
C MET A 389 20.71 21.35 4.13
N PHE A 390 21.74 20.76 3.52
CA PHE A 390 23.14 21.11 3.81
C PHE A 390 24.02 21.29 2.55
N TRP A 391 23.45 21.27 1.34
CA TRP A 391 24.24 21.50 0.11
C TRP A 391 24.93 22.86 0.08
N ARG A 392 24.35 23.87 0.73
CA ARG A 392 24.99 25.17 0.97
C ARG A 392 26.35 25.06 1.66
N GLY A 393 26.70 23.94 2.29
CA GLY A 393 28.04 23.69 2.84
C GLY A 393 29.09 23.36 1.79
N LEU A 394 28.69 22.67 0.71
CA LEU A 394 29.53 22.34 -0.44
C LEU A 394 29.58 23.50 -1.45
N ASP A 395 28.45 24.19 -1.61
CA ASP A 395 28.27 25.26 -2.58
C ASP A 395 28.64 26.64 -2.01
N ARG A 396 29.80 27.15 -2.42
CA ARG A 396 30.34 28.44 -1.96
C ARG A 396 29.58 29.66 -2.49
N ASP A 397 28.84 29.51 -3.60
CA ASP A 397 28.10 30.64 -4.17
C ASP A 397 26.65 30.67 -3.67
N HIS A 398 26.22 29.70 -2.86
CA HIS A 398 24.87 29.72 -2.29
C HIS A 398 24.72 30.92 -1.34
N PRO A 399 23.61 31.69 -1.39
CA PRO A 399 23.43 32.90 -0.55
C PRO A 399 23.62 32.66 0.95
N ARG A 400 23.22 31.47 1.42
CA ARG A 400 23.33 31.03 2.82
C ARG A 400 24.64 30.30 3.18
N HIS A 401 25.64 30.22 2.29
CA HIS A 401 26.92 29.52 2.59
C HIS A 401 27.66 30.16 3.77
N ALA A 402 27.71 31.50 3.81
CA ALA A 402 28.42 32.24 4.84
C ALA A 402 27.82 32.06 6.25
N ASP A 403 26.50 31.87 6.33
CA ASP A 403 25.76 31.67 7.59
C ASP A 403 26.06 30.32 8.25
N MET A 404 26.67 29.39 7.53
CA MET A 404 26.87 28.03 7.98
C MET A 404 28.16 27.88 8.80
N ALA A 405 28.00 27.41 10.04
CA ALA A 405 29.11 27.08 10.92
C ALA A 405 30.06 26.06 10.26
N PRO A 406 31.39 26.25 10.34
CA PRO A 406 32.37 25.42 9.63
C PRO A 406 32.19 23.91 9.84
N GLU A 407 31.85 23.49 11.06
CA GLU A 407 31.62 22.09 11.43
C GLU A 407 30.42 21.46 10.71
N HIS A 408 29.40 22.25 10.33
CA HIS A 408 28.22 21.75 9.64
C HIS A 408 28.42 21.67 8.12
N ARG A 409 29.46 22.30 7.56
CA ARG A 409 29.75 22.23 6.12
C ARG A 409 30.10 20.81 5.66
N GLU A 410 30.58 19.98 6.60
CA GLU A 410 30.90 18.58 6.39
C GLU A 410 29.68 17.64 6.55
N ALA A 411 28.47 18.16 6.74
CA ALA A 411 27.29 17.33 7.04
C ALA A 411 26.99 16.30 5.94
N ILE A 412 27.06 16.69 4.66
CA ILE A 412 26.83 15.76 3.53
C ILE A 412 27.93 14.69 3.51
N ARG A 413 29.20 15.08 3.61
CA ARG A 413 30.29 14.11 3.67
C ARG A 413 30.16 13.16 4.86
N SER A 414 29.68 13.66 5.99
CA SER A 414 29.46 12.88 7.22
C SER A 414 28.34 11.86 7.06
N VAL A 415 27.21 12.20 6.42
CA VAL A 415 26.14 11.23 6.16
C VAL A 415 26.56 10.16 5.14
N TYR A 416 27.40 10.50 4.16
CA TYR A 416 27.96 9.50 3.23
C TYR A 416 28.96 8.56 3.92
N ARG A 417 29.79 9.06 4.85
CA ARG A 417 30.63 8.20 5.71
C ARG A 417 29.78 7.25 6.54
N GLU A 418 28.63 7.71 7.03
CA GLU A 418 27.70 6.88 7.79
C GLU A 418 27.05 5.81 6.91
N ALA A 419 26.68 6.14 5.67
CA ALA A 419 26.24 5.16 4.67
C ALA A 419 27.32 4.10 4.38
N ASP A 420 28.58 4.52 4.21
CA ASP A 420 29.71 3.60 4.02
C ASP A 420 29.96 2.71 5.25
N ARG A 421 29.80 3.26 6.46
CA ARG A 421 29.89 2.50 7.72
C ARG A 421 28.78 1.44 7.83
N ILE A 422 27.55 1.79 7.48
CA ILE A 422 26.42 0.85 7.45
C ILE A 422 26.68 -0.23 6.40
N LEU A 423 27.12 0.14 5.20
CA LEU A 423 27.51 -0.80 4.15
C LEU A 423 28.58 -1.77 4.64
N ALA A 424 29.59 -1.28 5.37
CA ALA A 424 30.63 -2.13 5.96
C ALA A 424 30.05 -3.24 6.86
N ARG A 425 29.04 -2.90 7.67
CA ARG A 425 28.35 -3.88 8.53
C ARG A 425 27.51 -4.87 7.74
N VAL A 426 26.81 -4.41 6.70
CA VAL A 426 26.07 -5.31 5.81
C VAL A 426 27.04 -6.30 5.15
N MET A 427 28.15 -5.81 4.59
CA MET A 427 29.17 -6.65 3.97
C MET A 427 29.82 -7.64 4.95
N ALA A 428 29.85 -7.33 6.24
CA ALA A 428 30.35 -8.25 7.27
C ALA A 428 29.36 -9.39 7.60
N GLU A 429 28.06 -9.15 7.37
CA GLU A 429 26.98 -10.13 7.56
C GLU A 429 26.68 -10.95 6.29
N THR A 430 27.33 -10.65 5.17
CA THR A 430 27.13 -11.36 3.89
C THR A 430 28.12 -12.48 3.67
N THR A 431 27.66 -13.58 3.07
CA THR A 431 28.53 -14.67 2.57
C THR A 431 28.76 -14.55 1.06
N PRO A 432 29.69 -15.32 0.46
CA PRO A 432 29.89 -15.32 -1.00
C PRO A 432 28.65 -15.74 -1.82
N GLU A 433 27.71 -16.46 -1.21
CA GLU A 433 26.43 -16.87 -1.82
C GLU A 433 25.39 -15.74 -1.82
N ASP A 434 25.55 -14.76 -0.94
CA ASP A 434 24.67 -13.59 -0.87
C ASP A 434 24.90 -12.65 -2.05
N ARG A 435 23.82 -12.00 -2.48
CA ARG A 435 23.88 -10.95 -3.49
C ARG A 435 23.45 -9.65 -2.86
N LEU A 436 24.35 -8.66 -2.94
CA LEU A 436 24.13 -7.32 -2.45
C LEU A 436 23.94 -6.37 -3.62
N ILE A 437 22.85 -5.62 -3.59
CA ILE A 437 22.54 -4.53 -4.53
C ILE A 437 22.41 -3.27 -3.69
N VAL A 438 23.20 -2.24 -3.99
CA VAL A 438 23.11 -0.94 -3.32
C VAL A 438 22.76 0.11 -4.37
N LEU A 439 21.77 0.96 -4.12
CA LEU A 439 21.36 1.96 -5.09
C LEU A 439 20.92 3.28 -4.45
N SER A 440 20.84 4.31 -5.27
CA SER A 440 19.99 5.48 -5.05
C SER A 440 19.02 5.65 -6.21
N ASP A 441 17.91 6.29 -5.91
CA ASP A 441 16.85 6.56 -6.85
C ASP A 441 17.13 7.76 -7.76
N HIS A 442 17.90 8.74 -7.27
CA HIS A 442 18.44 9.87 -8.01
C HIS A 442 19.72 10.40 -7.35
N GLY A 443 20.38 11.34 -8.04
CA GLY A 443 21.49 12.14 -7.52
C GLY A 443 21.02 13.52 -7.06
N PHE A 444 21.95 14.49 -6.98
CA PHE A 444 21.65 15.84 -6.47
C PHE A 444 22.39 16.93 -7.24
N ALA A 445 21.83 18.14 -7.22
CA ALA A 445 22.45 19.35 -7.71
C ALA A 445 22.26 20.51 -6.74
N ASN A 446 22.96 21.61 -6.98
CA ASN A 446 22.77 22.86 -6.26
C ASN A 446 21.42 23.51 -6.61
N TYR A 447 20.86 24.23 -5.64
CA TYR A 447 19.64 25.01 -5.81
C TYR A 447 19.79 26.40 -5.19
N ARG A 448 20.14 27.40 -6.01
CA ARG A 448 20.34 28.78 -5.56
C ARG A 448 19.20 29.70 -6.00
N ARG A 449 18.35 29.30 -6.97
CA ARG A 449 17.38 30.19 -7.63
C ARG A 449 16.00 29.53 -7.79
N SER A 450 14.96 30.13 -7.21
CA SER A 450 13.57 29.67 -7.37
C SER A 450 12.92 30.25 -8.62
N VAL A 451 12.08 29.46 -9.29
CA VAL A 451 11.29 29.87 -10.46
C VAL A 451 9.81 29.94 -10.08
N HIS A 452 9.22 31.13 -10.10
CA HIS A 452 7.78 31.34 -9.96
C HIS A 452 7.07 30.99 -11.29
N LEU A 453 6.98 29.70 -11.61
CA LEU A 453 6.45 29.24 -12.91
C LEU A 453 5.01 29.71 -13.18
N ASN A 454 4.15 29.78 -12.17
CA ASN A 454 2.81 30.34 -12.34
C ASN A 454 2.81 31.85 -12.59
N ARG A 455 3.74 32.61 -11.99
CA ARG A 455 3.96 34.03 -12.34
C ARG A 455 4.38 34.16 -13.80
N TRP A 456 5.32 33.33 -14.24
CA TRP A 456 5.74 33.29 -15.65
C TRP A 456 4.58 32.98 -16.59
N LEU A 457 3.72 32.01 -16.27
CA LEU A 457 2.53 31.70 -17.06
C LEU A 457 1.56 32.89 -17.15
N VAL A 458 1.45 33.71 -16.09
CA VAL A 458 0.65 34.94 -16.11
C VAL A 458 1.27 36.00 -17.03
N GLU A 459 2.57 36.25 -16.89
CA GLU A 459 3.29 37.26 -17.69
C GLU A 459 3.29 36.93 -19.19
N GLU A 460 3.39 35.65 -19.54
CA GLU A 460 3.36 35.17 -20.91
C GLU A 460 1.94 35.06 -21.50
N GLY A 461 0.90 35.29 -20.69
CA GLY A 461 -0.52 35.28 -21.09
C GLY A 461 -1.14 33.88 -21.22
N PHE A 462 -0.55 32.87 -20.57
CA PHE A 462 -1.11 31.50 -20.50
C PHE A 462 -2.03 31.29 -19.29
N MET A 463 -1.81 32.01 -18.20
CA MET A 463 -2.66 32.04 -17.00
C MET A 463 -3.24 33.43 -16.79
N ALA A 464 -4.44 33.51 -16.21
CA ALA A 464 -5.07 34.77 -15.83
C ALA A 464 -5.41 34.79 -14.35
N THR A 465 -5.24 35.94 -13.72
CA THR A 465 -5.70 36.22 -12.35
C THR A 465 -6.94 37.10 -12.36
N LYS A 466 -7.68 37.08 -11.24
CA LYS A 466 -8.89 37.89 -11.06
C LYS A 466 -8.55 39.39 -11.12
N PRO A 467 -9.44 40.24 -11.66
CA PRO A 467 -9.21 41.68 -11.72
C PRO A 467 -8.85 42.28 -10.35
N GLY A 468 -7.77 43.07 -10.30
CA GLY A 468 -7.29 43.71 -9.05
C GLY A 468 -6.59 42.77 -8.06
N GLN A 469 -6.42 41.48 -8.39
CA GLN A 469 -5.78 40.48 -7.51
C GLN A 469 -4.67 39.75 -8.28
N PRO A 470 -3.54 40.44 -8.60
CA PRO A 470 -2.54 39.94 -9.53
C PRO A 470 -1.67 38.79 -8.97
N ALA A 471 -1.81 38.45 -7.69
CA ALA A 471 -1.01 37.44 -7.03
C ALA A 471 -1.85 36.60 -6.06
N SER A 472 -1.38 35.40 -5.75
CA SER A 472 -1.96 34.49 -4.76
C SER A 472 -0.87 33.71 -4.05
N GLU A 473 -1.08 33.42 -2.77
CA GLU A 473 -0.09 32.67 -1.99
C GLU A 473 -0.20 31.16 -2.20
N ARG A 474 -1.43 30.59 -2.22
CA ARG A 474 -1.66 29.14 -2.33
C ARG A 474 -3.00 28.81 -2.98
N LEU A 475 -3.13 27.55 -3.43
CA LEU A 475 -4.38 26.89 -3.84
C LEU A 475 -5.15 27.64 -4.93
N PHE A 476 -4.45 28.30 -5.86
CA PHE A 476 -5.05 29.01 -6.98
C PHE A 476 -6.11 30.07 -6.58
N SER A 477 -6.07 30.60 -5.35
CA SER A 477 -7.15 31.43 -4.78
C SER A 477 -7.60 32.61 -5.65
N ASN A 478 -6.65 33.22 -6.37
CA ASN A 478 -6.89 34.40 -7.21
C ASN A 478 -6.80 34.12 -8.71
N VAL A 479 -6.79 32.85 -9.12
CA VAL A 479 -6.81 32.46 -10.55
C VAL A 479 -8.20 32.68 -11.14
N ASP A 480 -8.25 33.21 -12.36
CA ASP A 480 -9.45 33.29 -13.19
C ASP A 480 -9.44 32.13 -14.21
N TRP A 481 -10.14 31.06 -13.85
CA TRP A 481 -10.21 29.84 -14.66
C TRP A 481 -10.91 30.03 -16.01
N THR A 482 -11.77 31.04 -16.15
CA THR A 482 -12.48 31.31 -17.41
C THR A 482 -11.57 31.90 -18.49
N ARG A 483 -10.38 32.35 -18.10
CA ARG A 483 -9.38 32.96 -18.97
C ARG A 483 -8.02 32.26 -18.92
N THR A 484 -7.85 31.28 -18.03
CA THR A 484 -6.60 30.52 -17.85
C THR A 484 -6.56 29.34 -18.81
N ARG A 485 -5.49 29.26 -19.62
CA ARG A 485 -5.26 28.17 -20.58
C ARG A 485 -4.31 27.11 -20.06
N ALA A 486 -3.34 27.49 -19.22
CA ALA A 486 -2.40 26.57 -18.59
C ALA A 486 -2.05 27.00 -17.15
N TYR A 487 -1.72 26.03 -16.32
CA TYR A 487 -1.35 26.23 -14.91
C TYR A 487 -0.32 25.20 -14.45
N ALA A 488 0.56 25.59 -13.54
CA ALA A 488 1.52 24.70 -12.91
C ALA A 488 1.01 24.24 -11.53
N LEU A 489 1.26 22.96 -11.24
CA LEU A 489 1.02 22.32 -9.95
C LEU A 489 2.10 21.25 -9.73
N GLY A 490 2.55 21.10 -8.48
CA GLY A 490 3.75 20.33 -8.20
C GLY A 490 5.00 21.08 -8.68
N PHE A 491 6.15 20.41 -8.65
CA PHE A 491 7.42 21.09 -8.94
C PHE A 491 7.75 21.15 -10.43
N ASN A 492 7.37 20.13 -11.20
CA ASN A 492 7.74 20.02 -12.61
C ASN A 492 6.55 20.07 -13.57
N GLY A 493 5.31 19.92 -13.09
CA GLY A 493 4.13 19.72 -13.92
C GLY A 493 3.47 21.02 -14.41
N ILE A 494 3.13 21.07 -15.70
CA ILE A 494 2.21 22.05 -16.29
C ILE A 494 1.01 21.29 -16.87
N PHE A 495 -0.19 21.79 -16.56
CA PHE A 495 -1.46 21.27 -17.02
C PHE A 495 -2.18 22.31 -17.88
N LEU A 496 -2.86 21.85 -18.92
CA LEU A 496 -3.76 22.65 -19.73
C LEU A 496 -5.16 22.61 -19.12
N ASN A 497 -5.84 23.76 -19.14
CA ASN A 497 -7.25 23.87 -18.75
C ASN A 497 -8.13 23.39 -19.93
N LEU A 498 -8.09 22.10 -20.20
CA LEU A 498 -8.66 21.40 -21.35
C LEU A 498 -10.16 21.17 -21.17
N ARG A 499 -10.92 21.54 -22.19
CA ARG A 499 -12.37 21.34 -22.24
C ARG A 499 -12.70 19.85 -22.17
N GLY A 500 -13.59 19.49 -21.25
CA GLY A 500 -14.04 18.11 -21.03
C GLY A 500 -13.14 17.30 -20.09
N ARG A 501 -12.00 17.85 -19.65
CA ARG A 501 -11.14 17.25 -18.61
C ARG A 501 -11.18 18.09 -17.33
N GLU A 502 -10.94 19.39 -17.42
CA GLU A 502 -11.01 20.33 -16.29
C GLU A 502 -12.41 20.92 -16.11
N ALA A 503 -12.82 21.17 -14.85
CA ALA A 503 -14.16 21.67 -14.52
C ALA A 503 -14.56 22.94 -15.26
N LEU A 504 -13.62 23.88 -15.45
CA LEU A 504 -13.81 25.14 -16.18
C LEU A 504 -12.89 25.19 -17.42
N GLY A 505 -12.66 24.04 -18.05
CA GLY A 505 -11.78 23.89 -19.21
C GLY A 505 -12.18 24.75 -20.42
N ILE A 506 -11.26 25.61 -20.87
CA ILE A 506 -11.48 26.53 -22.01
C ILE A 506 -10.69 26.14 -23.27
N VAL A 507 -9.57 25.43 -23.12
CA VAL A 507 -8.71 25.01 -24.24
C VAL A 507 -9.41 23.90 -25.01
N ARG A 508 -9.56 24.03 -26.32
CA ARG A 508 -10.17 23.00 -27.15
C ARG A 508 -9.13 21.93 -27.53
N PRO A 509 -9.53 20.66 -27.74
CA PRO A 509 -8.59 19.58 -28.09
C PRO A 509 -7.70 19.90 -29.30
N GLU A 510 -8.24 20.59 -30.31
CA GLU A 510 -7.49 21.01 -31.50
C GLU A 510 -6.40 22.07 -31.23
N GLU A 511 -6.48 22.81 -30.11
CA GLU A 511 -5.52 23.86 -29.73
C GLU A 511 -4.36 23.32 -28.88
N VAL A 512 -4.45 22.07 -28.41
CA VAL A 512 -3.52 21.48 -27.45
C VAL A 512 -2.09 21.44 -27.98
N ALA A 513 -1.90 20.90 -29.19
CA ALA A 513 -0.56 20.72 -29.77
C ALA A 513 0.15 22.07 -29.98
N GLU A 514 -0.55 23.07 -30.53
CA GLU A 514 0.01 24.41 -30.73
C GLU A 514 0.32 25.11 -29.40
N LEU A 515 -0.57 25.01 -28.42
CA LEU A 515 -0.37 25.61 -27.10
C LEU A 515 0.83 25.00 -26.38
N LYS A 516 0.95 23.66 -26.37
CA LYS A 516 2.10 22.96 -25.80
C LYS A 516 3.40 23.42 -26.43
N GLN A 517 3.45 23.47 -27.76
CA GLN A 517 4.65 23.89 -28.50
C GLN A 517 5.05 25.34 -28.19
N ARG A 518 4.08 26.25 -28.08
CA ARG A 518 4.34 27.65 -27.67
C ARG A 518 4.90 27.74 -26.25
N ILE A 519 4.32 27.02 -25.29
CA ILE A 519 4.81 27.01 -23.90
C ILE A 519 6.24 26.45 -23.86
N ARG A 520 6.49 25.31 -24.51
CA ARG A 520 7.82 24.69 -24.63
C ARG A 520 8.86 25.68 -25.15
N GLN A 521 8.61 26.29 -26.32
CA GLN A 521 9.55 27.22 -26.95
C GLN A 521 9.89 28.41 -26.06
N ARG A 522 8.90 28.99 -25.38
CA ARG A 522 9.13 30.15 -24.51
C ARG A 522 9.85 29.77 -23.22
N LEU A 523 9.53 28.63 -22.61
CA LEU A 523 10.24 28.12 -21.43
C LEU A 523 11.69 27.78 -21.74
N GLU A 524 11.95 27.09 -22.85
CA GLU A 524 13.32 26.73 -23.23
C GLU A 524 14.17 27.95 -23.61
N ALA A 525 13.53 29.06 -23.99
CA ALA A 525 14.18 30.35 -24.20
C ALA A 525 14.31 31.23 -22.93
N LEU A 526 13.76 30.78 -21.78
CA LEU A 526 13.81 31.54 -20.54
C LEU A 526 15.25 31.63 -20.01
N VAL A 527 15.74 32.87 -19.90
CA VAL A 527 17.04 33.22 -19.36
C VAL A 527 16.84 33.96 -18.04
N ASP A 528 17.61 33.58 -17.03
CA ASP A 528 17.69 34.30 -15.79
C ASP A 528 18.38 35.66 -16.03
N PRO A 529 17.69 36.80 -15.81
CA PRO A 529 18.24 38.11 -16.11
C PRO A 529 19.45 38.48 -15.24
N VAL A 530 19.64 37.82 -14.09
CA VAL A 530 20.77 38.09 -13.18
C VAL A 530 22.00 37.26 -13.56
N SER A 531 21.83 35.96 -13.79
CA SER A 531 22.96 35.06 -14.07
C SER A 531 23.31 34.97 -15.56
N GLY A 532 22.38 35.32 -16.45
CA GLY A 532 22.49 35.14 -17.90
C GLY A 532 22.38 33.68 -18.36
N ARG A 533 22.05 32.73 -17.45
CA ARG A 533 21.95 31.29 -17.73
C ARG A 533 20.53 30.91 -18.13
N ARG A 534 20.40 29.82 -18.89
CA ARG A 534 19.09 29.21 -19.20
C ARG A 534 18.52 28.60 -17.92
N VAL A 535 17.24 28.89 -17.65
CA VAL A 535 16.52 28.39 -16.46
C VAL A 535 16.03 26.96 -16.66
N VAL A 536 15.62 26.64 -17.89
CA VAL A 536 15.06 25.34 -18.27
C VAL A 536 16.01 24.66 -19.24
N ALA A 537 16.43 23.45 -18.91
CA ALA A 537 17.23 22.61 -19.80
C ALA A 537 16.37 22.10 -20.95
N ARG A 538 15.21 21.52 -20.60
CA ARG A 538 14.28 20.87 -21.54
C ARG A 538 12.84 20.88 -21.04
N VAL A 539 11.86 20.90 -21.95
CA VAL A 539 10.45 20.66 -21.64
C VAL A 539 9.93 19.41 -22.37
N TYR A 540 9.49 18.43 -21.61
CA TYR A 540 8.98 17.15 -22.12
C TYR A 540 7.47 17.23 -22.38
N ASP A 541 6.99 16.57 -23.45
CA ASP A 541 5.55 16.39 -23.68
C ASP A 541 5.05 15.24 -22.81
N GLY A 542 4.01 15.47 -22.03
CA GLY A 542 3.44 14.45 -21.15
C GLY A 542 2.89 13.22 -21.88
N ALA A 543 2.32 13.39 -23.08
CA ALA A 543 1.76 12.27 -23.84
C ALA A 543 2.87 11.36 -24.40
N GLU A 544 4.07 11.91 -24.65
CA GLU A 544 5.24 11.15 -25.07
C GLU A 544 5.98 10.54 -23.87
N ALA A 545 6.08 11.29 -22.76
CA ALA A 545 6.80 10.89 -21.56
C ALA A 545 6.06 9.83 -20.73
N TYR A 546 4.72 9.81 -20.79
CA TYR A 546 3.87 8.99 -19.93
C TYR A 546 2.92 8.09 -20.71
N PRO A 547 3.42 7.16 -21.54
CA PRO A 547 2.58 6.12 -22.10
C PRO A 547 2.03 5.24 -20.97
N GLY A 548 0.75 4.90 -21.05
CA GLY A 548 0.11 3.99 -20.09
C GLY A 548 -1.28 4.42 -19.66
N PRO A 549 -1.97 3.58 -18.86
CA PRO A 549 -3.36 3.80 -18.44
C PRO A 549 -3.57 5.11 -17.67
N HIS A 550 -2.53 5.66 -17.03
CA HIS A 550 -2.61 6.89 -16.25
C HIS A 550 -2.14 8.14 -17.03
N GLY A 551 -1.84 8.03 -18.33
CA GLY A 551 -1.37 9.18 -19.13
C GLY A 551 -2.34 10.38 -19.17
N GLN A 552 -3.65 10.15 -18.97
CA GLN A 552 -4.66 11.21 -18.96
C GLN A 552 -4.64 12.08 -17.69
N THR A 553 -4.14 11.53 -16.57
CA THR A 553 -4.01 12.26 -15.30
C THR A 553 -2.64 12.90 -15.12
N ALA A 554 -1.68 12.54 -15.98
CA ALA A 554 -0.33 13.07 -15.99
C ALA A 554 -0.29 14.58 -16.36
N PRO A 555 0.82 15.28 -16.05
CA PRO A 555 1.08 16.62 -16.58
C PRO A 555 1.08 16.65 -18.10
N ASP A 556 0.57 17.72 -18.71
CA ASP A 556 0.60 17.90 -20.16
C ASP A 556 2.00 18.27 -20.67
N LEU A 557 2.77 18.98 -19.85
CA LEU A 557 4.19 19.25 -20.04
C LEU A 557 4.93 19.04 -18.71
N VAL A 558 6.18 18.59 -18.81
CA VAL A 558 7.07 18.42 -17.65
C VAL A 558 8.31 19.26 -17.85
N VAL A 559 8.61 20.13 -16.89
CA VAL A 559 9.74 21.07 -16.94
C VAL A 559 10.97 20.40 -16.32
N GLY A 560 12.00 20.16 -17.13
CA GLY A 560 13.35 19.82 -16.68
C GLY A 560 14.16 21.09 -16.46
N TYR A 561 14.22 21.56 -15.21
CA TYR A 561 15.03 22.73 -14.85
C TYR A 561 16.51 22.43 -15.08
N ALA A 562 17.29 23.47 -15.41
CA ALA A 562 18.74 23.35 -15.37
C ALA A 562 19.22 23.26 -13.90
N PRO A 563 20.37 22.63 -13.62
CA PRO A 563 21.02 22.76 -12.31
C PRO A 563 21.08 24.22 -11.89
N ASP A 564 20.99 24.50 -10.58
CA ASP A 564 20.79 25.82 -9.97
C ASP A 564 19.32 26.25 -9.77
N TYR A 565 18.40 25.73 -10.59
CA TYR A 565 16.99 26.17 -10.64
C TYR A 565 15.99 25.11 -10.19
N ARG A 566 14.87 25.55 -9.61
CA ARG A 566 13.69 24.72 -9.26
C ARG A 566 12.44 25.58 -9.20
N ALA A 567 11.25 25.01 -9.44
CA ALA A 567 9.98 25.71 -9.15
C ALA A 567 9.91 26.21 -7.70
N SER A 568 9.37 27.39 -7.44
CA SER A 568 9.15 27.88 -6.08
C SER A 568 8.11 27.05 -5.29
N TRP A 569 8.21 27.03 -3.95
CA TRP A 569 7.25 26.33 -3.07
C TRP A 569 5.81 26.81 -3.27
N GLN A 570 5.63 28.11 -3.47
CA GLN A 570 4.33 28.73 -3.70
C GLN A 570 3.72 28.21 -5.01
N THR A 571 4.52 28.15 -6.10
CA THR A 571 4.07 27.58 -7.38
C THR A 571 3.66 26.12 -7.22
N ALA A 572 4.42 25.33 -6.47
CA ALA A 572 4.12 23.91 -6.27
C ALA A 572 2.72 23.68 -5.67
N LEU A 573 2.25 24.63 -4.85
CA LEU A 573 0.91 24.63 -4.25
C LEU A 573 -0.12 25.47 -5.02
N GLY A 574 0.15 25.82 -6.28
CA GLY A 574 -0.76 26.58 -7.14
C GLY A 574 -0.82 28.09 -6.89
N GLY A 575 0.13 28.63 -6.12
CA GLY A 575 0.27 30.08 -5.90
C GLY A 575 0.82 30.81 -7.13
N VAL A 576 0.52 32.11 -7.21
CA VAL A 576 1.05 33.07 -8.20
C VAL A 576 1.78 34.18 -7.41
N PRO A 577 3.04 33.98 -7.02
CA PRO A 577 3.76 34.94 -6.17
C PRO A 577 3.89 36.33 -6.80
N GLU A 578 3.96 37.38 -5.97
CA GLU A 578 4.38 38.71 -6.42
C GLU A 578 5.90 38.74 -6.71
N GLY A 579 6.34 39.73 -7.48
CA GLY A 579 7.75 39.92 -7.81
C GLY A 579 8.20 39.22 -9.09
N PRO A 580 9.52 39.12 -9.32
CA PRO A 580 10.07 38.61 -10.57
C PRO A 580 9.91 37.10 -10.72
N VAL A 581 9.94 36.60 -11.96
CA VAL A 581 9.83 35.17 -12.26
C VAL A 581 10.93 34.33 -11.60
N VAL A 582 12.14 34.87 -11.46
CA VAL A 582 13.28 34.18 -10.84
C VAL A 582 13.74 34.97 -9.62
N VAL A 583 13.84 34.30 -8.48
CA VAL A 583 14.29 34.89 -7.20
C VAL A 583 15.39 34.04 -6.57
N ASP A 584 16.21 34.64 -5.72
CA ASP A 584 17.18 33.89 -4.93
C ASP A 584 16.49 32.92 -3.98
N ASN A 585 17.12 31.77 -3.77
CA ASN A 585 16.77 30.86 -2.70
C ASN A 585 17.52 31.26 -1.43
N ASP A 586 16.81 31.91 -0.53
CA ASP A 586 17.30 32.32 0.78
C ASP A 586 16.93 31.32 1.89
N ARG A 587 16.43 30.13 1.55
CA ARG A 587 16.13 29.08 2.54
C ARG A 587 17.34 28.18 2.81
N LYS A 588 17.27 27.38 3.88
CA LYS A 588 18.29 26.39 4.22
C LYS A 588 18.29 25.19 3.26
N TRP A 589 17.13 24.84 2.72
CA TRP A 589 16.98 23.89 1.61
C TRP A 589 17.76 24.38 0.39
N SER A 590 18.86 23.74 0.05
CA SER A 590 19.91 24.25 -0.85
C SER A 590 20.45 23.22 -1.84
N GLY A 591 20.20 21.93 -1.59
CA GLY A 591 20.39 20.85 -2.57
C GLY A 591 19.04 20.44 -3.12
N ASP A 592 19.00 20.05 -4.38
CA ASP A 592 17.74 19.63 -5.00
C ASP A 592 18.00 18.62 -6.12
N HIS A 593 16.95 17.89 -6.46
CA HIS A 593 16.96 16.89 -7.50
C HIS A 593 15.80 17.07 -8.47
N LEU A 594 14.85 17.99 -8.23
CA LEU A 594 13.64 18.26 -9.03
C LEU A 594 13.95 18.98 -10.35
N ILE A 595 15.04 18.60 -11.01
CA ILE A 595 15.61 19.21 -12.22
C ILE A 595 15.54 18.21 -13.39
N ASP A 596 16.24 18.50 -14.49
CA ASP A 596 16.32 17.59 -15.63
C ASP A 596 16.98 16.24 -15.25
N PRO A 597 16.32 15.07 -15.45
CA PRO A 597 16.81 13.77 -14.97
C PRO A 597 18.26 13.41 -15.33
N PRO A 598 18.76 13.68 -16.56
CA PRO A 598 20.15 13.42 -16.92
C PRO A 598 21.19 14.13 -16.05
N ALA A 599 20.82 15.22 -15.37
CA ALA A 599 21.72 15.97 -14.50
C ALA A 599 21.83 15.37 -13.08
N VAL A 600 20.91 14.49 -12.68
CA VAL A 600 20.84 13.89 -11.34
C VAL A 600 20.61 12.38 -11.39
N PRO A 601 21.45 11.61 -12.11
CA PRO A 601 21.38 10.15 -12.06
C PRO A 601 21.72 9.66 -10.65
N GLY A 602 21.14 8.53 -10.24
CA GLY A 602 21.51 7.85 -8.99
C GLY A 602 22.76 6.99 -9.13
N VAL A 603 23.01 6.14 -8.13
CA VAL A 603 24.08 5.15 -8.11
C VAL A 603 23.51 3.73 -8.14
N LEU A 604 24.25 2.79 -8.72
CA LEU A 604 23.99 1.36 -8.62
C LEU A 604 25.30 0.61 -8.40
N PHE A 605 25.38 -0.12 -7.30
CA PHE A 605 26.45 -1.05 -6.98
C PHE A 605 25.89 -2.47 -6.83
N THR A 606 26.69 -3.45 -7.23
CA THR A 606 26.39 -4.87 -7.03
C THR A 606 27.62 -5.59 -6.50
N SER A 607 27.42 -6.63 -5.68
CA SER A 607 28.51 -7.54 -5.27
C SER A 607 28.91 -8.55 -6.34
N PHE A 608 28.21 -8.55 -7.47
CA PHE A 608 28.41 -9.44 -8.60
C PHE A 608 28.54 -8.65 -9.91
N PRO A 609 29.22 -9.17 -10.94
CA PRO A 609 29.36 -8.47 -12.21
C PRO A 609 28.02 -8.21 -12.90
N LEU A 610 27.87 -7.00 -13.44
CA LEU A 610 26.69 -6.59 -14.20
C LEU A 610 27.09 -6.15 -15.61
N PRO A 611 27.16 -7.06 -16.59
CA PRO A 611 27.70 -6.76 -17.93
C PRO A 611 26.84 -5.77 -18.72
N THR A 612 25.54 -5.71 -18.42
CA THR A 612 24.61 -4.73 -18.98
C THR A 612 23.91 -4.02 -17.83
N PRO A 613 24.22 -2.73 -17.58
CA PRO A 613 23.56 -1.99 -16.52
C PRO A 613 22.09 -1.73 -16.89
N PRO A 614 21.20 -1.60 -15.89
CA PRO A 614 19.82 -1.18 -16.09
C PRO A 614 19.75 0.15 -16.85
N ALA A 615 18.81 0.27 -17.78
CA ALA A 615 18.55 1.51 -18.52
C ALA A 615 17.96 2.61 -17.63
N GLY A 616 17.44 2.24 -16.45
CA GLY A 616 16.96 3.15 -15.43
C GLY A 616 16.46 2.40 -14.21
N ILE A 617 16.03 3.16 -13.19
CA ILE A 617 15.62 2.60 -11.91
C ILE A 617 14.47 1.57 -12.00
N TRP A 618 13.56 1.70 -12.99
CA TRP A 618 12.47 0.75 -13.23
C TRP A 618 12.94 -0.66 -13.61
N GLU A 619 14.18 -0.82 -14.11
CA GLU A 619 14.71 -2.15 -14.43
C GLU A 619 15.36 -2.86 -13.23
N VAL A 620 15.59 -2.14 -12.12
CA VAL A 620 16.25 -2.72 -10.93
C VAL A 620 15.38 -3.79 -10.27
N GLY A 621 14.05 -3.63 -10.23
CA GLY A 621 13.15 -4.69 -9.75
C GLY A 621 13.30 -5.97 -10.58
N GLY A 622 13.48 -5.84 -11.91
CA GLY A 622 13.80 -6.96 -12.80
C GLY A 622 15.15 -7.60 -12.50
N LEU A 623 16.18 -6.81 -12.20
CA LEU A 623 17.48 -7.30 -11.74
C LEU A 623 17.36 -8.10 -10.43
N VAL A 624 16.57 -7.64 -9.47
CA VAL A 624 16.32 -8.37 -8.21
C VAL A 624 15.62 -9.70 -8.48
N ARG A 625 14.58 -9.72 -9.34
CA ARG A 625 13.91 -10.97 -9.72
C ARG A 625 14.85 -11.95 -10.42
N ALA A 626 15.68 -11.46 -11.34
CA ALA A 626 16.69 -12.26 -12.01
C ALA A 626 17.72 -12.80 -11.01
N SER A 627 18.10 -11.99 -10.01
CA SER A 627 18.97 -12.42 -8.93
C SER A 627 18.38 -13.60 -8.16
N LEU A 628 17.13 -13.46 -7.70
CA LEU A 628 16.42 -14.51 -6.96
C LEU A 628 16.24 -15.78 -7.81
N ALA A 629 15.86 -15.64 -9.09
CA ALA A 629 15.70 -16.79 -9.99
C ALA A 629 17.02 -17.55 -10.20
N ALA A 630 18.15 -16.83 -10.30
CA ALA A 630 19.46 -17.45 -10.43
C ALA A 630 19.99 -18.03 -9.10
N GLN A 631 19.60 -17.50 -7.94
CA GLN A 631 19.93 -18.06 -6.63
C GLN A 631 19.08 -19.31 -6.32
N TYR A 632 17.81 -19.33 -6.73
CA TYR A 632 16.87 -20.40 -6.40
C TYR A 632 16.23 -21.02 -7.66
N PRO A 633 17.03 -21.63 -8.57
CA PRO A 633 16.50 -22.23 -9.79
C PRO A 633 15.53 -23.39 -9.50
N GLU A 634 15.67 -24.06 -8.36
CA GLU A 634 14.77 -25.13 -7.91
C GLU A 634 13.39 -24.63 -7.51
N LEU A 635 13.26 -23.33 -7.22
CA LEU A 635 12.00 -22.67 -6.90
C LEU A 635 11.36 -22.01 -8.12
N ALA A 636 11.87 -22.27 -9.34
CA ALA A 636 11.22 -21.91 -10.59
C ALA A 636 9.94 -22.74 -10.78
N ARG A 637 8.90 -22.47 -10.00
CA ARG A 637 7.56 -22.98 -10.26
C ARG A 637 6.87 -22.09 -11.27
N PRO A 638 6.33 -22.68 -12.33
CA PRO A 638 5.02 -22.28 -12.80
C PRO A 638 4.11 -23.49 -12.71
N LEU A 639 3.01 -23.34 -12.00
CA LEU A 639 1.72 -23.95 -12.30
C LEU A 639 0.75 -23.16 -11.43
N LEU A 640 -0.20 -22.47 -12.07
CA LEU A 640 -1.39 -22.00 -11.37
C LEU A 640 -1.86 -23.15 -10.48
N PRO A 641 -2.13 -22.90 -9.18
CA PRO A 641 -2.48 -23.98 -8.27
C PRO A 641 -3.59 -24.82 -8.91
N ALA A 642 -3.29 -26.09 -9.15
CA ALA A 642 -4.26 -27.02 -9.71
C ALA A 642 -5.49 -27.03 -8.80
N GLY A 643 -6.69 -27.19 -9.39
CA GLY A 643 -7.92 -27.22 -8.62
C GLY A 643 -7.81 -28.22 -7.46
N GLU A 644 -7.91 -27.71 -6.23
CA GLU A 644 -7.94 -28.54 -5.03
C GLU A 644 -9.38 -28.79 -4.61
N LEU A 645 -9.67 -30.02 -4.21
CA LEU A 645 -10.98 -30.39 -3.69
C LEU A 645 -11.13 -29.89 -2.25
N GLY A 646 -12.23 -29.20 -1.97
CA GLY A 646 -12.65 -28.95 -0.60
C GLY A 646 -13.19 -30.22 0.05
N LEU A 647 -13.39 -30.18 1.37
CA LEU A 647 -14.00 -31.27 2.14
C LEU A 647 -15.34 -31.74 1.54
N PHE A 648 -16.15 -30.82 1.01
CA PHE A 648 -17.44 -31.11 0.41
C PHE A 648 -17.35 -31.53 -1.07
N ASP A 649 -16.19 -31.40 -1.71
CA ASP A 649 -15.95 -31.87 -3.08
C ASP A 649 -15.32 -33.26 -3.12
N LEU A 650 -14.99 -33.87 -1.99
CA LEU A 650 -14.39 -35.22 -1.94
C LEU A 650 -15.14 -36.27 -2.78
N PRO A 651 -16.49 -36.30 -2.84
CA PRO A 651 -17.21 -37.24 -3.70
C PRO A 651 -17.22 -36.83 -5.18
N ALA A 652 -16.89 -35.58 -5.52
CA ALA A 652 -17.07 -35.00 -6.84
C ALA A 652 -16.37 -35.79 -7.97
N PRO A 653 -15.15 -36.35 -7.83
CA PRO A 653 -14.53 -37.16 -8.88
C PRO A 653 -15.37 -38.39 -9.26
N LEU A 654 -15.94 -39.07 -8.26
CA LEU A 654 -16.82 -40.22 -8.46
C LEU A 654 -18.13 -39.78 -9.12
N LEU A 655 -18.79 -38.76 -8.58
CA LEU A 655 -20.04 -38.21 -9.12
C LEU A 655 -19.85 -37.75 -10.59
N THR A 656 -18.74 -37.09 -10.89
CA THR A 656 -18.38 -36.63 -12.24
C THR A 656 -18.13 -37.79 -13.21
N ALA A 657 -17.51 -38.88 -12.75
CA ALA A 657 -17.31 -40.06 -13.59
C ALA A 657 -18.65 -40.73 -13.95
N VAL A 658 -19.55 -40.85 -12.97
CA VAL A 658 -20.90 -41.39 -13.18
C VAL A 658 -21.71 -40.47 -14.10
N ASP A 659 -21.70 -39.17 -13.84
CA ASP A 659 -22.47 -38.19 -14.60
C ASP A 659 -22.02 -38.08 -16.07
N ARG A 660 -20.71 -38.21 -16.34
CA ARG A 660 -20.19 -38.33 -17.71
C ARG A 660 -20.72 -39.54 -18.45
N GLY A 661 -20.85 -40.69 -17.78
CA GLY A 661 -21.49 -41.87 -18.36
C GLY A 661 -22.97 -41.64 -18.66
N LEU A 662 -23.67 -40.88 -17.80
CA LEU A 662 -25.07 -40.52 -17.99
C LEU A 662 -25.29 -39.45 -19.06
N ALA A 663 -24.30 -38.61 -19.35
CA ALA A 663 -24.40 -37.51 -20.32
C ALA A 663 -24.80 -37.98 -21.72
N GLY A 664 -24.37 -39.20 -22.12
CA GLY A 664 -24.76 -39.81 -23.39
C GLY A 664 -26.16 -40.42 -23.42
N LEU A 665 -26.81 -40.55 -22.27
CA LEU A 665 -28.10 -41.25 -22.11
C LEU A 665 -29.24 -40.30 -21.69
N LEU A 666 -28.93 -39.27 -20.91
CA LEU A 666 -29.92 -38.38 -20.29
C LEU A 666 -29.57 -36.91 -20.56
N PRO A 667 -30.55 -36.07 -20.93
CA PRO A 667 -30.39 -34.62 -21.00
C PRO A 667 -30.08 -34.04 -19.61
N GLU A 668 -29.43 -32.86 -19.58
CA GLU A 668 -28.97 -32.18 -18.36
C GLU A 668 -30.04 -32.07 -17.27
N GLY A 669 -31.26 -31.65 -17.63
CA GLY A 669 -32.34 -31.51 -16.66
C GLY A 669 -32.76 -32.83 -15.98
N LEU A 670 -32.72 -33.96 -16.69
CA LEU A 670 -33.02 -35.25 -16.08
C LEU A 670 -31.89 -35.72 -15.15
N ARG A 671 -30.63 -35.37 -15.48
CA ARG A 671 -29.48 -35.66 -14.60
C ARG A 671 -29.55 -34.85 -13.31
N VAL A 672 -29.91 -33.56 -13.38
CA VAL A 672 -30.16 -32.72 -12.18
C VAL A 672 -31.25 -33.32 -11.31
N VAL A 673 -32.39 -33.74 -11.89
CA VAL A 673 -33.49 -34.40 -11.14
C VAL A 673 -33.02 -35.70 -10.47
N LEU A 674 -32.24 -36.52 -11.17
CA LEU A 674 -31.70 -37.77 -10.64
C LEU A 674 -30.80 -37.53 -9.42
N TRP A 675 -29.80 -36.64 -9.55
CA TRP A 675 -28.88 -36.31 -8.46
C TRP A 675 -29.61 -35.68 -7.27
N SER A 676 -30.57 -34.79 -7.52
CA SER A 676 -31.40 -34.18 -6.49
C SER A 676 -32.25 -35.21 -5.73
N SER A 677 -32.81 -36.18 -6.45
CA SER A 677 -33.58 -37.28 -5.85
C SER A 677 -32.69 -38.17 -4.99
N LEU A 678 -31.49 -38.51 -5.48
CA LEU A 678 -30.52 -39.31 -4.74
C LEU A 678 -30.08 -38.58 -3.46
N ALA A 679 -29.78 -37.29 -3.53
CA ALA A 679 -29.42 -36.47 -2.38
C ALA A 679 -30.52 -36.49 -1.30
N ALA A 680 -31.77 -36.32 -1.70
CA ALA A 680 -32.93 -36.36 -0.81
C ALA A 680 -33.11 -37.74 -0.16
N VAL A 681 -32.99 -38.82 -0.94
CA VAL A 681 -33.09 -40.20 -0.43
C VAL A 681 -32.00 -40.47 0.61
N LEU A 682 -30.74 -40.16 0.29
CA LEU A 682 -29.60 -40.36 1.18
C LEU A 682 -29.71 -39.52 2.45
N SER A 683 -30.10 -38.24 2.31
CA SER A 683 -30.34 -37.34 3.44
C SER A 683 -31.39 -37.91 4.39
N MET A 684 -32.54 -38.34 3.86
CA MET A 684 -33.62 -38.91 4.65
C MET A 684 -33.23 -40.26 5.28
N LEU A 685 -32.41 -41.07 4.60
CA LEU A 685 -31.90 -42.34 5.13
C LEU A 685 -30.97 -42.10 6.32
N VAL A 686 -30.02 -41.18 6.19
CA VAL A 686 -29.10 -40.78 7.27
C VAL A 686 -29.89 -40.23 8.45
N TYR A 687 -30.86 -39.34 8.20
CA TYR A 687 -31.74 -38.81 9.24
C TYR A 687 -32.48 -39.94 9.96
N ARG A 688 -33.04 -40.90 9.23
CA ARG A 688 -33.77 -42.04 9.80
C ARG A 688 -32.89 -42.95 10.66
N LEU A 689 -31.64 -43.18 10.27
CA LEU A 689 -30.69 -44.03 10.99
C LEU A 689 -30.21 -43.39 12.30
N LEU A 690 -29.99 -42.07 12.29
CA LEU A 690 -29.41 -41.34 13.41
C LEU A 690 -30.44 -40.71 14.35
N SER A 691 -31.64 -40.40 13.85
CA SER A 691 -32.69 -39.75 14.64
C SER A 691 -33.38 -40.73 15.58
N SER A 692 -33.34 -40.45 16.87
CA SER A 692 -33.99 -41.27 17.90
C SER A 692 -35.50 -40.98 18.00
N GLN A 693 -36.25 -41.49 17.04
CA GLN A 693 -37.70 -41.25 16.90
C GLN A 693 -38.49 -41.51 18.20
N ARG A 694 -38.13 -42.55 18.97
CA ARG A 694 -38.77 -42.87 20.27
C ARG A 694 -38.55 -41.80 21.33
N ARG A 695 -37.32 -41.28 21.46
CA ARG A 695 -36.98 -40.22 22.44
C ARG A 695 -37.61 -38.90 22.05
N LEU A 696 -37.66 -38.60 20.75
CA LEU A 696 -38.32 -37.40 20.21
C LEU A 696 -39.83 -37.42 20.45
N GLN A 697 -40.49 -38.57 20.27
CA GLN A 697 -41.92 -38.71 20.58
C GLN A 697 -42.21 -38.53 22.08
N ALA A 698 -41.38 -39.10 22.96
CA ALA A 698 -41.51 -38.91 24.40
C ALA A 698 -41.34 -37.44 24.82
N LEU A 699 -40.30 -36.77 24.32
CA LEU A 699 -40.06 -35.34 24.59
C LEU A 699 -41.17 -34.43 24.03
N ARG A 700 -41.72 -34.73 22.85
CA ARG A 700 -42.85 -33.96 22.29
C ARG A 700 -44.11 -34.12 23.14
N ALA A 701 -44.37 -35.32 23.67
CA ALA A 701 -45.49 -35.55 24.58
C ALA A 701 -45.33 -34.76 25.89
N GLU A 702 -44.12 -34.74 26.47
CA GLU A 702 -43.80 -33.95 27.66
C GLU A 702 -43.90 -32.43 27.39
N ALA A 703 -43.34 -31.95 26.29
CA ALA A 703 -43.41 -30.54 25.90
C ALA A 703 -44.86 -30.10 25.63
N ALA A 704 -45.68 -30.95 25.00
CA ALA A 704 -47.11 -30.68 24.79
C ALA A 704 -47.91 -30.67 26.09
N ALA A 705 -47.51 -31.45 27.11
CA ALA A 705 -48.11 -31.39 28.44
C ALA A 705 -47.76 -30.06 29.15
N VAL A 706 -46.48 -29.65 29.12
CA VAL A 706 -46.04 -28.38 29.73
C VAL A 706 -46.62 -27.16 29.01
N ARG A 707 -46.74 -27.17 27.68
CA ARG A 707 -47.41 -26.10 26.93
C ARG A 707 -48.90 -26.00 27.24
N ARG A 708 -49.58 -27.13 27.43
CA ARG A 708 -50.98 -27.14 27.89
C ARG A 708 -51.11 -26.54 29.29
N GLN A 709 -50.19 -26.88 30.20
CA GLN A 709 -50.14 -26.27 31.54
C GLN A 709 -49.88 -24.76 31.48
N LEU A 710 -48.97 -24.29 30.62
CA LEU A 710 -48.72 -22.86 30.41
C LEU A 710 -49.92 -22.13 29.80
N ALA A 711 -50.63 -22.76 28.86
CA ALA A 711 -51.80 -22.17 28.21
C ALA A 711 -53.03 -22.07 29.11
N SER A 712 -53.13 -22.93 30.12
CA SER A 712 -54.21 -22.93 31.13
C SER A 712 -53.74 -22.40 32.49
N PHE A 713 -52.65 -21.63 32.55
CA PHE A 713 -52.08 -21.14 33.81
C PHE A 713 -52.75 -19.84 34.26
N GLU A 714 -53.45 -19.86 35.40
CA GLU A 714 -54.13 -18.70 36.00
C GLU A 714 -53.55 -18.28 37.38
N GLY A 715 -52.31 -18.67 37.69
CA GLY A 715 -51.68 -18.44 39.00
C GLY A 715 -50.72 -17.24 39.09
N GLU A 716 -50.08 -17.07 40.25
CA GLU A 716 -49.08 -16.00 40.50
C GLU A 716 -47.80 -16.17 39.66
N PHE A 717 -47.19 -15.06 39.25
CA PHE A 717 -46.02 -15.02 38.36
C PHE A 717 -44.82 -15.83 38.89
N ALA A 718 -44.64 -15.93 40.21
CA ALA A 718 -43.59 -16.74 40.82
C ALA A 718 -43.69 -18.24 40.49
N ALA A 719 -44.91 -18.76 40.29
CA ALA A 719 -45.17 -20.14 39.91
C ALA A 719 -45.08 -20.39 38.38
N LEU A 720 -44.98 -19.33 37.57
CA LEU A 720 -44.78 -19.39 36.13
C LEU A 720 -43.31 -19.66 35.75
N LEU A 721 -42.36 -19.11 36.51
CA LEU A 721 -40.92 -19.21 36.26
C LEU A 721 -40.42 -20.68 36.15
N PRO A 722 -40.79 -21.62 37.04
CA PRO A 722 -40.40 -23.03 36.91
C PRO A 722 -40.99 -23.72 35.67
N LEU A 723 -42.22 -23.36 35.26
CA LEU A 723 -42.86 -23.90 34.07
C LEU A 723 -42.19 -23.40 32.78
N LEU A 724 -41.84 -22.11 32.72
CA LEU A 724 -41.05 -21.53 31.63
C LEU A 724 -39.66 -22.18 31.54
N GLY A 725 -38.97 -22.34 32.68
CA GLY A 725 -37.68 -23.03 32.75
C GLY A 725 -37.75 -24.48 32.26
N ARG A 726 -38.81 -25.21 32.64
CA ARG A 726 -39.04 -26.59 32.17
C ARG A 726 -39.37 -26.65 30.68
N ASN A 727 -40.18 -25.72 30.16
CA ASN A 727 -40.48 -25.63 28.72
C ASN A 727 -39.22 -25.30 27.89
N LEU A 728 -38.37 -24.37 28.37
CA LEU A 728 -37.09 -24.05 27.75
C LEU A 728 -36.15 -25.27 27.77
N SER A 729 -36.03 -25.96 28.91
CA SER A 729 -35.20 -27.16 29.04
C SER A 729 -35.64 -28.28 28.09
N LEU A 730 -36.94 -28.56 28.00
CA LEU A 730 -37.48 -29.55 27.06
C LEU A 730 -37.23 -29.15 25.61
N SER A 731 -37.35 -27.86 25.28
CA SER A 731 -37.06 -27.34 23.95
C SER A 731 -35.57 -27.46 23.60
N LEU A 732 -34.65 -27.18 24.53
CA LEU A 732 -33.22 -27.36 24.36
C LEU A 732 -32.83 -28.84 24.23
N ARG A 733 -33.43 -29.74 25.02
CA ARG A 733 -33.23 -31.20 24.89
C ARG A 733 -33.76 -31.73 23.56
N GLN A 734 -34.90 -31.23 23.11
CA GLN A 734 -35.43 -31.56 21.79
C GLN A 734 -34.46 -31.08 20.70
N LEU A 735 -33.97 -29.84 20.77
CA LEU A 735 -32.98 -29.30 19.85
C LEU A 735 -31.71 -30.17 19.83
N ALA A 736 -31.18 -30.52 21.00
CA ALA A 736 -29.97 -31.34 21.15
C ALA A 736 -30.13 -32.75 20.54
N LEU A 737 -31.32 -33.33 20.56
CA LEU A 737 -31.60 -34.63 19.93
C LEU A 737 -31.86 -34.53 18.43
N THR A 738 -32.40 -33.41 17.94
CA THR A 738 -32.68 -33.22 16.51
C THR A 738 -31.49 -32.68 15.73
N PHE A 739 -30.66 -31.84 16.35
CA PHE A 739 -29.65 -31.04 15.65
C PHE A 739 -28.52 -31.90 15.06
N PRO A 740 -27.82 -32.77 15.80
CA PRO A 740 -26.73 -33.57 15.22
C PRO A 740 -27.20 -34.50 14.07
N PRO A 741 -28.32 -35.24 14.19
CA PRO A 741 -28.85 -36.02 13.06
C PRO A 741 -29.26 -35.17 11.87
N ALA A 742 -29.81 -33.96 12.08
CA ALA A 742 -30.18 -33.06 10.99
C ALA A 742 -28.96 -32.51 10.26
N VAL A 743 -27.90 -32.11 10.99
CA VAL A 743 -26.64 -31.66 10.39
C VAL A 743 -26.00 -32.77 9.56
N LEU A 744 -25.91 -33.99 10.10
CA LEU A 744 -25.35 -35.15 9.38
C LEU A 744 -26.20 -35.55 8.18
N ALA A 745 -27.53 -35.48 8.30
CA ALA A 745 -28.45 -35.67 7.17
C ALA A 745 -28.31 -34.59 6.09
N GLY A 746 -27.79 -33.41 6.42
CA GLY A 746 -27.49 -32.36 5.46
C GLY A 746 -26.26 -32.66 4.59
N LEU A 747 -25.33 -33.52 5.02
CA LEU A 747 -24.07 -33.74 4.29
C LEU A 747 -24.27 -34.29 2.86
N PRO A 748 -25.11 -35.31 2.59
CA PRO A 748 -25.37 -35.77 1.23
C PRO A 748 -25.92 -34.67 0.33
N VAL A 749 -26.74 -33.76 0.89
CA VAL A 749 -27.27 -32.60 0.18
C VAL A 749 -26.14 -31.65 -0.20
N ILE A 750 -25.29 -31.29 0.77
CA ILE A 750 -24.16 -30.38 0.55
C ILE A 750 -23.20 -30.95 -0.52
N PHE A 751 -22.86 -32.24 -0.46
CA PHE A 751 -22.00 -32.89 -1.46
C PHE A 751 -22.58 -32.81 -2.87
N VAL A 752 -23.88 -33.09 -3.02
CA VAL A 752 -24.54 -33.02 -4.33
C VAL A 752 -24.69 -31.58 -4.81
N LEU A 753 -25.00 -30.63 -3.92
CA LEU A 753 -25.07 -29.20 -4.27
C LEU A 753 -23.71 -28.67 -4.75
N ALA A 754 -22.62 -29.01 -4.07
CA ALA A 754 -21.27 -28.64 -4.48
C ALA A 754 -20.94 -29.23 -5.86
N PHE A 755 -21.22 -30.53 -6.07
CA PHE A 755 -21.06 -31.18 -7.37
C PHE A 755 -21.90 -30.52 -8.48
N LEU A 756 -23.19 -30.28 -8.24
CA LEU A 756 -24.08 -29.68 -9.24
C LEU A 756 -23.67 -28.25 -9.58
N SER A 757 -23.23 -27.47 -8.59
CA SER A 757 -22.65 -26.14 -8.80
C SER A 757 -21.45 -26.21 -9.73
N ASN A 758 -20.53 -27.16 -9.52
CA ASN A 758 -19.34 -27.29 -10.35
C ASN A 758 -19.61 -27.84 -11.75
N ALA A 759 -20.68 -28.63 -11.93
CA ALA A 759 -20.99 -29.32 -13.19
C ALA A 759 -22.01 -28.59 -14.08
N PHE A 760 -22.93 -27.81 -13.51
CA PHE A 760 -24.09 -27.26 -14.23
C PHE A 760 -24.26 -25.73 -14.10
N ASP A 761 -23.37 -25.02 -13.39
CA ASP A 761 -23.51 -23.56 -13.22
C ASP A 761 -23.05 -22.74 -14.43
N ALA A 762 -22.07 -23.24 -15.19
CA ALA A 762 -21.62 -22.62 -16.42
C ALA A 762 -21.13 -23.65 -17.44
N ARG A 763 -21.06 -23.22 -18.69
CA ARG A 763 -20.42 -23.96 -19.78
C ARG A 763 -19.28 -23.12 -20.37
N LEU A 764 -18.26 -23.79 -20.91
CA LEU A 764 -17.23 -23.08 -21.65
C LEU A 764 -17.83 -22.54 -22.97
N PRO A 765 -17.49 -21.29 -23.34
CA PRO A 765 -17.85 -20.69 -24.63
C PRO A 765 -17.34 -21.50 -25.82
N GLN A 766 -17.98 -21.34 -26.96
CA GLN A 766 -17.47 -21.91 -28.22
C GLN A 766 -16.26 -21.10 -28.72
N PRO A 767 -15.32 -21.74 -29.42
CA PRO A 767 -14.24 -21.03 -30.11
C PRO A 767 -14.77 -19.86 -30.95
N GLY A 768 -14.20 -18.67 -30.75
CA GLY A 768 -14.62 -17.46 -31.46
C GLY A 768 -15.80 -16.69 -30.84
N GLU A 769 -16.42 -17.18 -29.76
CA GLU A 769 -17.34 -16.37 -28.96
C GLU A 769 -16.58 -15.29 -28.19
N ARG A 770 -17.20 -14.13 -27.98
CA ARG A 770 -16.63 -13.05 -27.14
C ARG A 770 -17.08 -13.22 -25.70
N VAL A 771 -16.14 -13.11 -24.78
CA VAL A 771 -16.37 -13.23 -23.34
C VAL A 771 -15.90 -11.98 -22.65
N VAL A 772 -16.73 -11.50 -21.72
CA VAL A 772 -16.35 -10.39 -20.84
C VAL A 772 -15.67 -10.95 -19.60
N VAL A 773 -14.50 -10.41 -19.29
CA VAL A 773 -13.68 -10.69 -18.11
C VAL A 773 -13.63 -9.43 -17.27
N THR A 774 -14.14 -9.52 -16.05
CA THR A 774 -14.10 -8.44 -15.06
C THR A 774 -13.03 -8.77 -14.02
N VAL A 775 -12.07 -7.87 -13.82
CA VAL A 775 -11.00 -8.00 -12.85
C VAL A 775 -11.15 -6.90 -11.80
N THR A 776 -11.07 -7.28 -10.53
CA THR A 776 -11.19 -6.35 -9.41
C THR A 776 -9.90 -6.35 -8.59
N ALA A 777 -9.38 -5.17 -8.28
CA ALA A 777 -8.24 -5.02 -7.39
C ALA A 777 -8.57 -5.44 -5.94
N GLU A 778 -7.54 -5.73 -5.16
CA GLU A 778 -7.63 -5.87 -3.71
C GLU A 778 -8.13 -4.56 -3.06
N ALA A 779 -8.80 -4.67 -1.91
CA ALA A 779 -9.29 -3.50 -1.19
C ALA A 779 -8.13 -2.54 -0.87
N GLY A 780 -8.32 -1.24 -1.17
CA GLY A 780 -7.28 -0.23 -0.97
C GLY A 780 -6.17 -0.23 -2.04
N ARG A 781 -6.36 -0.91 -3.17
CA ARG A 781 -5.41 -0.93 -4.30
C ARG A 781 -6.06 -0.45 -5.59
N GLN A 782 -5.23 0.11 -6.46
CA GLN A 782 -5.58 0.30 -7.86
C GLN A 782 -5.40 -0.98 -8.65
N LEU A 783 -6.17 -1.13 -9.73
CA LEU A 783 -6.00 -2.26 -10.62
C LEU A 783 -4.65 -2.12 -11.35
N PRO A 784 -3.73 -3.11 -11.23
CA PRO A 784 -2.47 -3.07 -11.95
C PRO A 784 -2.69 -3.19 -13.46
N PRO A 785 -1.77 -2.66 -14.29
CA PRO A 785 -1.79 -2.95 -15.71
C PRO A 785 -1.69 -4.46 -15.95
N LEU A 786 -2.62 -5.01 -16.74
CA LEU A 786 -2.68 -6.43 -17.05
C LEU A 786 -2.19 -6.68 -18.48
N VAL A 787 -1.46 -7.76 -18.67
CA VAL A 787 -1.02 -8.22 -19.99
C VAL A 787 -1.80 -9.49 -20.35
N PHE A 788 -2.46 -9.46 -21.50
CA PHE A 788 -3.16 -10.62 -22.06
C PHE A 788 -2.36 -11.15 -23.25
N GLU A 789 -1.85 -12.37 -23.14
CA GLU A 789 -1.11 -13.04 -24.21
C GLU A 789 -1.97 -14.11 -24.87
N GLY A 790 -2.00 -14.17 -26.20
CA GLY A 790 -2.66 -15.26 -26.94
C GLY A 790 -4.12 -14.98 -27.37
N ALA A 791 -4.65 -13.77 -27.15
CA ALA A 791 -5.93 -13.34 -27.71
C ALA A 791 -5.97 -11.83 -28.00
N GLU A 792 -6.85 -11.44 -28.92
CA GLU A 792 -7.27 -10.05 -29.06
C GLU A 792 -8.15 -9.66 -27.87
N VAL A 793 -7.75 -8.59 -27.18
CA VAL A 793 -8.45 -8.07 -26.00
C VAL A 793 -8.78 -6.61 -26.22
N ARG A 794 -10.01 -6.23 -25.87
CA ARG A 794 -10.46 -4.85 -25.85
C ARG A 794 -10.95 -4.51 -24.45
N GLU A 795 -10.35 -3.50 -23.82
CA GLU A 795 -10.87 -2.96 -22.57
C GLU A 795 -12.14 -2.12 -22.85
N LEU A 796 -13.24 -2.48 -22.20
CA LEU A 796 -14.55 -1.81 -22.33
C LEU A 796 -14.70 -0.68 -21.30
N ALA A 797 -14.17 -0.90 -20.11
CA ALA A 797 -14.12 0.01 -18.97
C ALA A 797 -12.98 -0.44 -18.06
N PRO A 798 -12.48 0.41 -17.13
CA PRO A 798 -11.43 0.02 -16.19
C PRO A 798 -11.72 -1.34 -15.51
N GLY A 799 -10.85 -2.32 -15.75
CA GLY A 799 -10.98 -3.67 -15.21
C GLY A 799 -12.01 -4.57 -15.90
N ARG A 800 -12.65 -4.12 -16.98
CA ARG A 800 -13.63 -4.90 -17.74
C ARG A 800 -13.15 -5.08 -19.17
N PHE A 801 -12.75 -6.30 -19.50
CA PHE A 801 -12.14 -6.67 -20.76
C PHE A 801 -13.05 -7.57 -21.57
N GLU A 802 -13.12 -7.37 -22.88
CA GLU A 802 -13.74 -8.28 -23.82
C GLU A 802 -12.64 -9.00 -24.60
N LEU A 803 -12.62 -10.33 -24.55
CA LEU A 803 -11.64 -11.14 -25.28
C LEU A 803 -12.31 -12.21 -26.12
N LEU A 804 -11.64 -12.57 -27.22
CA LEU A 804 -12.06 -13.66 -28.09
C LEU A 804 -11.68 -15.01 -27.47
N TRP A 805 -12.65 -15.91 -27.32
CA TRP A 805 -12.39 -17.22 -26.73
C TRP A 805 -11.44 -18.05 -27.60
N PRO A 806 -10.36 -18.63 -27.02
CA PRO A 806 -9.31 -19.27 -27.79
C PRO A 806 -9.82 -20.51 -28.57
N PRO A 807 -9.18 -20.84 -29.70
CA PRO A 807 -9.48 -22.07 -30.43
C PRO A 807 -9.16 -23.33 -29.60
N PRO A 808 -9.64 -24.52 -29.99
CA PRO A 808 -9.32 -25.76 -29.30
C PRO A 808 -7.80 -25.97 -29.21
N GLY A 809 -7.29 -26.12 -27.99
CA GLY A 809 -5.84 -26.24 -27.72
C GLY A 809 -5.08 -24.91 -27.61
N GLY A 810 -5.72 -23.78 -27.91
CA GLY A 810 -5.19 -22.45 -27.64
C GLY A 810 -5.34 -22.04 -26.17
N GLN A 811 -4.47 -21.14 -25.71
CA GLN A 811 -4.53 -20.57 -24.37
C GLN A 811 -4.35 -19.06 -24.40
N VAL A 812 -5.05 -18.38 -23.48
CA VAL A 812 -4.85 -16.97 -23.18
C VAL A 812 -4.26 -16.87 -21.78
N ALA A 813 -3.08 -16.26 -21.64
CA ALA A 813 -2.47 -16.00 -20.34
C ALA A 813 -2.79 -14.58 -19.89
N ILE A 814 -3.37 -14.45 -18.70
CA ILE A 814 -3.50 -13.18 -18.00
C ILE A 814 -2.30 -13.05 -17.08
N ARG A 815 -1.51 -11.99 -17.24
CA ARG A 815 -0.30 -11.72 -16.46
C ARG A 815 -0.41 -10.40 -15.74
N ASP A 816 0.27 -10.32 -14.60
CA ASP A 816 0.45 -9.07 -13.87
C ASP A 816 1.50 -8.17 -14.51
N SER A 817 1.73 -7.00 -13.90
CA SER A 817 2.69 -6.02 -14.40
C SER A 817 4.15 -6.48 -14.29
N THR A 818 4.47 -7.53 -13.53
CA THR A 818 5.80 -8.14 -13.52
C THR A 818 5.98 -9.23 -14.58
N GLY A 819 4.91 -9.57 -15.29
CA GLY A 819 4.87 -10.63 -16.30
C GLY A 819 4.60 -12.02 -15.71
N ASP A 820 4.31 -12.12 -14.41
CA ASP A 820 4.00 -13.41 -13.78
C ASP A 820 2.57 -13.82 -14.15
N PRO A 821 2.31 -15.11 -14.46
CA PRO A 821 0.99 -15.57 -14.85
C PRO A 821 0.03 -15.57 -13.65
N LEU A 822 -1.11 -14.89 -13.81
CA LEU A 822 -2.20 -14.82 -12.86
C LEU A 822 -3.29 -15.86 -13.12
N ALA A 823 -3.62 -16.09 -14.41
CA ALA A 823 -4.63 -17.03 -14.83
C ALA A 823 -4.39 -17.50 -16.28
N LEU A 824 -4.88 -18.70 -16.62
CA LEU A 824 -4.88 -19.27 -17.95
C LEU A 824 -6.32 -19.55 -18.38
N LEU A 825 -6.69 -19.11 -19.58
CA LEU A 825 -7.98 -19.39 -20.21
C LEU A 825 -7.77 -20.33 -21.42
N PRO A 826 -8.65 -21.32 -21.66
CA PRO A 826 -9.81 -21.66 -20.85
C PRO A 826 -9.40 -22.23 -19.48
N PRO A 827 -10.17 -21.95 -18.40
CA PRO A 827 -9.91 -22.55 -17.10
C PRO A 827 -10.11 -24.07 -17.13
N ALA A 828 -9.51 -24.78 -16.17
CA ALA A 828 -9.60 -26.24 -16.09
C ALA A 828 -11.03 -26.77 -15.88
N ALA A 829 -11.92 -25.94 -15.33
CA ALA A 829 -13.33 -26.21 -15.14
C ALA A 829 -14.14 -24.94 -15.49
N PRO A 830 -15.41 -25.05 -15.90
CA PRO A 830 -16.26 -23.89 -16.26
C PRO A 830 -16.69 -23.12 -15.00
N VAL A 831 -15.75 -22.46 -14.34
CA VAL A 831 -16.00 -21.64 -13.16
C VAL A 831 -16.00 -20.18 -13.57
N ARG A 832 -16.97 -19.43 -13.04
CA ARG A 832 -17.16 -18.01 -13.34
C ARG A 832 -16.17 -17.10 -12.64
N SER A 833 -15.53 -17.53 -11.57
CA SER A 833 -14.63 -16.67 -10.79
C SER A 833 -13.36 -17.38 -10.33
N LEU A 834 -12.24 -16.65 -10.43
CA LEU A 834 -10.95 -16.97 -9.84
C LEU A 834 -10.66 -15.94 -8.77
N HIS A 835 -10.15 -16.38 -7.64
CA HIS A 835 -9.79 -15.53 -6.50
C HIS A 835 -8.60 -16.17 -5.76
N PRO A 836 -7.88 -15.42 -4.89
CA PRO A 836 -6.89 -16.02 -4.02
C PRO A 836 -7.54 -17.05 -3.08
N ARG A 837 -6.76 -18.06 -2.67
CA ARG A 837 -7.28 -19.10 -1.77
C ARG A 837 -7.65 -18.50 -0.41
N ALA A 838 -8.89 -18.71 0.01
CA ALA A 838 -9.40 -18.31 1.32
C ALA A 838 -9.55 -19.52 2.25
N TRP A 839 -9.70 -19.27 3.56
CA TRP A 839 -9.86 -20.35 4.57
C TRP A 839 -11.08 -21.24 4.29
N TRP A 840 -12.17 -20.67 3.76
CA TRP A 840 -13.39 -21.40 3.47
C TRP A 840 -13.24 -22.35 2.27
N ASN A 841 -12.19 -22.18 1.45
CA ASN A 841 -11.89 -23.11 0.36
C ASN A 841 -11.46 -24.50 0.85
N ALA A 842 -11.11 -24.65 2.14
CA ALA A 842 -10.95 -25.96 2.75
C ALA A 842 -12.26 -26.77 2.75
N PHE A 843 -13.42 -26.11 2.68
CA PHE A 843 -14.74 -26.75 2.62
C PHE A 843 -15.24 -26.91 1.19
N ILE A 844 -15.15 -25.84 0.38
CA ILE A 844 -15.59 -25.83 -1.02
C ILE A 844 -14.42 -25.33 -1.88
N GLY A 845 -13.81 -26.26 -2.60
CA GLY A 845 -12.69 -26.00 -3.48
C GLY A 845 -13.11 -25.32 -4.78
N ASN A 846 -12.19 -24.59 -5.40
CA ASN A 846 -12.37 -24.04 -6.74
C ASN A 846 -11.73 -24.99 -7.77
N PRO A 847 -12.51 -25.71 -8.60
CA PRO A 847 -11.97 -26.66 -9.56
C PRO A 847 -11.22 -26.00 -10.72
N ALA A 848 -11.41 -24.69 -10.94
CA ALA A 848 -10.63 -23.92 -11.91
C ALA A 848 -9.26 -23.47 -11.37
N GLY A 849 -8.99 -23.68 -10.07
CA GLY A 849 -7.78 -23.21 -9.39
C GLY A 849 -7.98 -21.86 -8.71
N TYR A 850 -6.87 -21.28 -8.25
CA TYR A 850 -6.85 -20.02 -7.52
C TYR A 850 -5.86 -19.05 -8.16
N LEU A 851 -6.06 -17.75 -7.89
CA LEU A 851 -5.04 -16.75 -8.20
C LEU A 851 -3.79 -17.01 -7.33
N PRO A 852 -2.57 -16.77 -7.87
CA PRO A 852 -1.35 -16.89 -7.08
C PRO A 852 -1.36 -15.87 -5.95
N ALA A 853 -1.07 -16.31 -4.71
CA ALA A 853 -0.90 -15.43 -3.57
C ALA A 853 0.62 -15.18 -3.34
N PRO A 854 1.04 -13.94 -3.01
CA PRO A 854 0.23 -12.72 -2.93
C PRO A 854 -0.24 -12.19 -4.30
N SER A 855 -1.35 -11.44 -4.30
CA SER A 855 -1.94 -10.84 -5.49
C SER A 855 -2.56 -9.48 -5.18
N GLU A 856 -2.39 -8.51 -6.07
CA GLU A 856 -3.12 -7.25 -6.03
C GLU A 856 -4.55 -7.37 -6.60
N ILE A 857 -4.92 -8.57 -7.08
CA ILE A 857 -6.21 -8.85 -7.67
C ILE A 857 -7.04 -9.66 -6.68
N ALA A 858 -8.19 -9.11 -6.29
CA ALA A 858 -9.15 -9.81 -5.47
C ALA A 858 -9.88 -10.91 -6.26
N THR A 859 -10.35 -10.59 -7.47
CA THR A 859 -11.11 -11.55 -8.29
C THR A 859 -10.91 -11.32 -9.80
N ILE A 860 -10.97 -12.41 -10.57
CA ILE A 860 -11.17 -12.42 -12.02
C ILE A 860 -12.49 -13.16 -12.28
N THR A 861 -13.49 -12.46 -12.80
CA THR A 861 -14.82 -13.00 -13.11
C THR A 861 -15.02 -13.11 -14.62
N LEU A 862 -15.37 -14.29 -15.09
CA LEU A 862 -15.70 -14.64 -16.46
C LEU A 862 -17.23 -14.66 -16.64
N GLU A 863 -17.77 -13.86 -17.55
CA GLU A 863 -19.19 -13.89 -17.94
C GLU A 863 -19.48 -15.13 -18.82
N LEU A 864 -19.44 -16.33 -18.21
CA LEU A 864 -19.68 -17.59 -18.91
C LEU A 864 -21.17 -17.86 -19.15
N PRO A 865 -21.56 -18.48 -20.28
CA PRO A 865 -22.95 -18.85 -20.55
C PRO A 865 -23.51 -19.82 -19.49
N GLN A 866 -24.77 -19.63 -19.09
CA GLN A 866 -25.50 -20.55 -18.19
C GLN A 866 -26.25 -21.63 -18.99
N PRO A 867 -26.15 -22.91 -18.60
CA PRO A 867 -27.05 -23.94 -19.10
C PRO A 867 -28.49 -23.68 -18.66
N ARG A 868 -29.45 -23.72 -19.59
CA ARG A 868 -30.88 -23.67 -19.27
C ARG A 868 -31.36 -25.10 -18.96
N ILE A 869 -31.52 -25.40 -17.68
CA ILE A 869 -32.05 -26.67 -17.17
C ILE A 869 -33.57 -26.74 -17.38
N LEU A 870 -34.28 -25.62 -17.17
CA LEU A 870 -35.70 -25.51 -17.52
C LEU A 870 -35.87 -24.76 -18.86
N PRO A 871 -36.65 -25.31 -19.80
CA PRO A 871 -36.86 -24.68 -21.10
C PRO A 871 -37.82 -23.48 -21.05
N PHE A 872 -38.43 -23.19 -19.90
CA PHE A 872 -39.40 -22.11 -19.71
C PHE A 872 -39.14 -21.32 -18.42
N GLY A 873 -39.69 -20.11 -18.35
CA GLY A 873 -39.58 -19.23 -17.20
C GLY A 873 -38.48 -18.17 -17.32
N PRO A 874 -38.48 -17.18 -16.39
CA PRO A 874 -37.44 -16.16 -16.29
C PRO A 874 -36.07 -16.77 -15.99
N ASP A 875 -34.99 -16.09 -16.36
CA ASP A 875 -33.64 -16.67 -16.33
C ASP A 875 -33.19 -17.12 -14.94
N TRP A 876 -33.66 -16.47 -13.86
CA TRP A 876 -33.40 -16.90 -12.48
C TRP A 876 -34.02 -18.27 -12.11
N LEU A 877 -35.05 -18.71 -12.85
CA LEU A 877 -35.65 -20.05 -12.71
C LEU A 877 -34.99 -21.10 -13.62
N ALA A 878 -34.29 -20.67 -14.68
CA ALA A 878 -33.82 -21.56 -15.73
C ALA A 878 -32.59 -22.39 -15.33
N GLY A 879 -31.86 -22.01 -14.28
CA GLY A 879 -30.67 -22.73 -13.80
C GLY A 879 -30.97 -24.03 -13.03
N TRP A 880 -29.92 -24.68 -12.51
CA TRP A 880 -30.02 -25.98 -11.83
C TRP A 880 -30.55 -25.91 -10.39
N LEU A 881 -30.36 -24.79 -9.70
CA LEU A 881 -30.61 -24.66 -8.26
C LEU A 881 -32.08 -24.81 -7.90
N VAL A 882 -32.99 -24.11 -8.57
CA VAL A 882 -34.42 -24.14 -8.26
C VAL A 882 -35.04 -25.53 -8.52
N PRO A 883 -34.79 -26.19 -9.68
CA PRO A 883 -35.19 -27.58 -9.90
C PRO A 883 -34.67 -28.51 -8.80
N THR A 884 -33.41 -28.34 -8.40
CA THR A 884 -32.77 -29.17 -7.37
C THR A 884 -33.51 -29.05 -6.04
N LEU A 885 -33.68 -27.83 -5.52
CA LEU A 885 -34.36 -27.59 -4.26
C LEU A 885 -35.81 -28.09 -4.30
N THR A 886 -36.51 -27.89 -5.42
CA THR A 886 -37.89 -28.35 -5.61
C THR A 886 -38.00 -29.87 -5.54
N VAL A 887 -37.18 -30.59 -6.32
CA VAL A 887 -37.14 -32.05 -6.32
C VAL A 887 -36.79 -32.58 -4.93
N MET A 888 -35.78 -31.99 -4.29
CA MET A 888 -35.35 -32.39 -2.96
C MET A 888 -36.45 -32.26 -1.92
N VAL A 889 -37.18 -31.13 -1.91
CA VAL A 889 -38.32 -30.92 -1.01
C VAL A 889 -39.43 -31.93 -1.28
N VAL A 890 -39.83 -32.12 -2.54
CA VAL A 890 -40.91 -33.04 -2.91
C VAL A 890 -40.58 -34.49 -2.53
N VAL A 891 -39.38 -34.96 -2.88
CA VAL A 891 -38.92 -36.32 -2.55
C VAL A 891 -38.78 -36.50 -1.04
N SER A 892 -38.21 -35.52 -0.33
CA SER A 892 -38.06 -35.58 1.12
C SER A 892 -39.42 -35.63 1.84
N LEU A 893 -40.40 -34.84 1.39
CA LEU A 893 -41.76 -34.85 1.95
C LEU A 893 -42.47 -36.19 1.67
N ALA A 894 -42.33 -36.73 0.46
CA ALA A 894 -42.87 -38.04 0.11
C ALA A 894 -42.27 -39.14 1.00
N LEU A 895 -40.94 -39.16 1.17
CA LEU A 895 -40.24 -40.11 2.04
C LEU A 895 -40.60 -39.93 3.52
N LYS A 896 -40.75 -38.68 3.99
CA LYS A 896 -41.19 -38.38 5.36
C LYS A 896 -42.56 -39.02 5.62
N ARG A 897 -43.49 -38.87 4.68
CA ARG A 897 -44.85 -39.46 4.77
C ARG A 897 -44.81 -40.99 4.69
N LEU A 898 -44.04 -41.55 3.75
CA LEU A 898 -43.91 -43.00 3.55
C LEU A 898 -43.26 -43.70 4.75
N TRP A 899 -42.22 -43.09 5.33
CA TRP A 899 -41.46 -43.66 6.44
C TRP A 899 -41.99 -43.26 7.82
N ARG A 900 -43.08 -42.46 7.88
CA ARG A 900 -43.71 -42.01 9.12
C ARG A 900 -42.71 -41.36 10.10
N LEU A 901 -41.78 -40.57 9.57
CA LEU A 901 -40.79 -39.85 10.38
C LEU A 901 -41.46 -38.67 11.08
N ALA A 902 -41.23 -38.52 12.40
CA ALA A 902 -41.86 -37.52 13.25
C ALA A 902 -41.37 -36.09 12.97
#